data_AF-A0A9E1UZW0-F1
#
_entry.id   AF-A0A9E1UZW0-F1
#
_cell.length_a   1.000
_cell.length_b   1.000
_cell.length_c   1.000
_cell.angle_alpha   90.00
_cell.angle_beta   90.00
_cell.angle_gamma   90.00
#
_symmetry.space_group_name_H-M   'P 1'
#
loop_
_entity.id
_entity.type
_entity.pdbx_description
1 polymer ?
#
loop_
_entity_poly.entity_id
_entity_poly.type
_entity_poly.pdbx_seq_one_letter_code
_entity_poly.pdbx_strand_id
1 'polypeptide(L)'
;MATTGMSMRNAANSIFTGLLLSGLMGLLSMGADKRDGTMLTGFHPRLTERPRLGAKPGDRRKMQEAIRNGGDLKGKYIRLRDKLAPYIKQHGDDPDHLMSRMPMHWGKHYTIFPAFGEKKSMEFSDFDSPYKPAAPCVMNSWRGGSLDMRKRSGHAPVPTMRVGFGGVKTTRGNGYRTPKLGTIEAYNGDLFQVRDAFHKEVENYLPLSGTAICDYYKPIIGLATEAAMLYYWTEDERYARFACDYLMQWVLGIYFQNPYNRPKAAVDGKIIQNTSTGVNGMDISAGYMKQFAWVYDFCFDYLREKERHYLDGAFYPHREGEVDHAGLKEALRGKTIVEVVDQAFFKFCYHMILEDVLVGNPQCPNNHCIWSQQSVDFLLAIEDHELRAKGMDVIVYSDELCRPTQWGHYGSLSVNTTVANAFTDDGFWKESTVYQMIATGRVIGLLRSLDRAGYQPWEANGRVFRSACAPFRLMFPHRYLASYGDANNMGFTRTNVDFMYRTAKAHDMPEAKQLGKQLRWAIDRGFNRPLHAEEMEDVPAVGEGEMVFTRTDRIDFIPLYVQRNKGLDRDNGLMSTLYCGNYTHCLPEGINFEFYAKGLKVVPHVGYYPYGSKPHNGWCQKIGSKNTVIPGDIPLTMRDMSTGKYDLTTYAMEPAPQQDAVSPDMSFIEVELPYGGRQRRCMALIRTSASTGFLVDVFRSSNEKSNEYRLHSVGQGVAVYDHDGGTALPFASTTDLANAKLGDDYLEDKLKCPRAIEGNLRAVLDIADDKGRPGLEFSVFLAGRADYTVYTATGLQRKAADRPFDKMRAPMLAVRLPGEAWDRPFATVYEAAKKGTSAIQTVTRLADGSLTVLEITGANGTHHILSAVSPDQPHQLGTLRFQGTFATVAKIGTHTELYLGKGVELTDGTHAIQSLDGTELSVSLRIVDGGATISATAPCRVTVADKTTTVQPGLNQKL
;
A
#
# COMPACT_ATOMS: atom_id res chain seq x y z
N MET A 1 -45.32 -57.25 18.98
CA MET A 1 -45.75 -58.65 18.79
C MET A 1 -44.99 -59.15 17.57
N ALA A 2 -43.91 -59.90 17.77
CA ALA A 2 -43.89 -61.38 17.63
C ALA A 2 -44.13 -61.77 16.16
N THR A 3 -43.34 -62.57 15.42
CA THR A 3 -42.08 -63.31 15.58
C THR A 3 -41.97 -64.17 14.29
N THR A 4 -40.74 -64.45 13.80
CA THR A 4 -40.28 -65.71 13.15
C THR A 4 -40.97 -66.20 11.85
N GLY A 5 -40.29 -66.71 10.82
CA GLY A 5 -38.88 -67.10 10.66
C GLY A 5 -38.78 -68.13 9.50
N MET A 6 -37.62 -68.12 8.81
CA MET A 6 -36.82 -69.28 8.34
C MET A 6 -37.54 -70.48 7.68
N SER A 7 -37.10 -71.08 6.57
CA SER A 7 -35.77 -71.28 5.98
C SER A 7 -35.96 -71.97 4.60
N MET A 8 -35.22 -71.64 3.55
CA MET A 8 -33.91 -72.20 3.11
C MET A 8 -34.01 -73.24 1.97
N ARG A 9 -33.18 -72.97 0.93
CA ARG A 9 -32.33 -73.91 0.17
C ARG A 9 -33.06 -74.91 -0.74
N ASN A 10 -32.85 -74.99 -2.06
CA ASN A 10 -31.73 -74.59 -2.92
C ASN A 10 -32.26 -74.36 -4.35
N ALA A 11 -32.24 -73.12 -4.80
CA ALA A 11 -32.27 -72.70 -6.19
C ALA A 11 -31.49 -71.38 -6.30
N ALA A 12 -30.20 -71.42 -5.96
CA ALA A 12 -29.30 -70.28 -6.05
C ALA A 12 -27.89 -70.81 -6.33
N ASN A 13 -27.60 -71.08 -7.60
CA ASN A 13 -26.23 -71.14 -8.14
C ASN A 13 -26.16 -71.07 -9.68
N SER A 14 -27.03 -70.29 -10.33
CA SER A 14 -26.82 -69.94 -11.76
C SER A 14 -27.27 -68.54 -12.16
N ILE A 15 -27.58 -67.65 -11.20
CA ILE A 15 -27.91 -66.24 -11.47
C ILE A 15 -27.22 -65.38 -10.41
N PHE A 16 -25.89 -65.30 -10.46
CA PHE A 16 -25.10 -64.38 -9.65
C PHE A 16 -23.86 -63.95 -10.44
N THR A 17 -24.08 -63.40 -11.64
CA THR A 17 -23.04 -62.72 -12.43
C THR A 17 -23.59 -61.63 -13.37
N GLY A 18 -24.85 -61.20 -13.20
CA GLY A 18 -25.51 -60.40 -14.24
C GLY A 18 -26.43 -59.26 -13.84
N LEU A 19 -26.51 -58.86 -12.56
CA LEU A 19 -27.45 -57.80 -12.14
C LEU A 19 -26.97 -56.99 -10.93
N LEU A 20 -25.74 -56.48 -11.01
CA LEU A 20 -25.20 -55.44 -10.12
C LEU A 20 -24.51 -54.32 -10.92
N LEU A 21 -24.90 -54.14 -12.19
CA LEU A 21 -24.21 -53.28 -13.16
C LEU A 21 -25.11 -52.32 -13.96
N SER A 22 -26.36 -52.07 -13.55
CA SER A 22 -27.26 -51.19 -14.31
C SER A 22 -28.10 -50.20 -13.48
N GLY A 23 -27.64 -49.84 -12.27
CA GLY A 23 -28.28 -48.85 -11.40
C GLY A 23 -27.43 -47.63 -11.04
N LEU A 24 -26.26 -47.45 -11.66
CA LEU A 24 -25.28 -46.40 -11.30
C LEU A 24 -24.72 -45.60 -12.49
N MET A 25 -25.41 -45.63 -13.65
CA MET A 25 -25.02 -44.90 -14.86
C MET A 25 -26.17 -44.08 -15.45
N GLY A 26 -26.63 -43.06 -14.70
CA GLY A 26 -27.69 -42.15 -15.15
C GLY A 26 -27.59 -40.70 -14.62
N LEU A 27 -26.41 -40.28 -14.16
CA LEU A 27 -26.15 -38.93 -13.61
C LEU A 27 -24.79 -38.36 -14.07
N LEU A 28 -24.30 -38.85 -15.23
CA LEU A 28 -23.07 -38.42 -15.88
C LEU A 28 -23.34 -38.15 -17.36
N SER A 29 -24.05 -37.07 -17.70
CA SER A 29 -23.87 -36.36 -18.97
C SER A 29 -24.65 -35.04 -18.97
N MET A 30 -23.94 -33.93 -18.75
CA MET A 30 -24.09 -32.66 -19.47
C MET A 30 -23.29 -31.58 -18.72
N GLY A 31 -22.32 -30.98 -19.41
CA GLY A 31 -21.44 -29.95 -18.86
C GLY A 31 -19.93 -30.28 -18.91
N ALA A 32 -19.49 -31.09 -19.87
CA ALA A 32 -18.09 -31.06 -20.29
C ALA A 32 -17.90 -29.87 -21.25
N ASP A 33 -17.18 -28.86 -20.78
CA ASP A 33 -16.25 -28.14 -21.66
C ASP A 33 -14.88 -28.10 -20.97
N LYS A 34 -13.85 -28.29 -21.79
CA LYS A 34 -12.70 -29.17 -21.54
C LYS A 34 -11.81 -28.77 -20.36
N ARG A 35 -11.81 -29.62 -19.33
CA ARG A 35 -10.72 -29.80 -18.37
C ARG A 35 -10.21 -31.22 -18.53
N ASP A 36 -9.02 -31.35 -19.11
CA ASP A 36 -8.36 -32.64 -19.23
C ASP A 36 -8.08 -33.21 -17.85
N GLY A 37 -8.64 -34.40 -17.59
CA GLY A 37 -8.49 -35.19 -16.38
C GLY A 37 -7.10 -35.82 -16.26
N THR A 38 -6.06 -35.00 -16.31
CA THR A 38 -4.83 -35.33 -15.59
C THR A 38 -5.05 -34.95 -14.13
N MET A 39 -4.93 -35.89 -13.20
CA MET A 39 -4.42 -35.45 -11.89
C MET A 39 -3.14 -34.67 -12.22
N LEU A 40 -3.00 -33.45 -11.71
CA LEU A 40 -1.78 -32.64 -11.84
C LEU A 40 -0.64 -33.30 -11.05
N THR A 41 -0.22 -34.50 -11.44
CA THR A 41 0.91 -35.26 -10.89
C THR A 41 2.23 -34.84 -11.52
N GLY A 42 2.25 -33.76 -12.32
CA GLY A 42 3.39 -33.37 -13.16
C GLY A 42 4.15 -32.09 -12.80
N PHE A 43 3.73 -31.30 -11.80
CA PHE A 43 4.31 -29.96 -11.56
C PHE A 43 5.05 -29.74 -10.24
N HIS A 44 5.13 -30.74 -9.35
CA HIS A 44 5.79 -30.56 -8.06
C HIS A 44 6.89 -31.61 -7.87
N PRO A 45 8.16 -31.22 -7.63
CA PRO A 45 9.16 -32.17 -7.15
C PRO A 45 8.74 -32.63 -5.76
N ARG A 46 8.19 -33.85 -5.61
CA ARG A 46 7.89 -34.40 -4.28
C ARG A 46 9.21 -34.55 -3.54
N LEU A 47 9.54 -33.54 -2.74
CA LEU A 47 10.75 -33.57 -1.93
C LEU A 47 10.60 -34.70 -0.93
N THR A 48 11.46 -35.71 -1.03
CA THR A 48 11.50 -36.86 -0.12
C THR A 48 12.38 -36.58 1.10
N GLU A 49 13.25 -35.57 1.01
CA GLU A 49 14.10 -35.11 2.11
C GLU A 49 13.50 -33.89 2.81
N ARG A 50 13.86 -33.73 4.09
CA ARG A 50 13.52 -32.59 4.93
C ARG A 50 13.94 -31.27 4.27
N PRO A 51 13.00 -30.38 3.91
CA PRO A 51 13.38 -29.06 3.42
C PRO A 51 13.97 -28.22 4.55
N ARG A 52 15.06 -27.50 4.26
CA ARG A 52 15.60 -26.48 5.17
C ARG A 52 15.05 -25.12 4.79
N LEU A 53 14.55 -24.38 5.77
CA LEU A 53 13.99 -23.04 5.57
C LEU A 53 15.08 -21.98 5.65
N GLY A 54 15.86 -21.99 6.73
CA GLY A 54 16.81 -20.94 7.04
C GLY A 54 18.21 -21.16 6.46
N ALA A 55 18.70 -22.40 6.43
CA ALA A 55 20.11 -22.70 6.14
C ALA A 55 20.30 -23.95 5.26
N LYS A 56 21.22 -23.90 4.29
CA LYS A 56 21.63 -25.06 3.47
C LYS A 56 22.68 -25.91 4.19
N PRO A 57 22.86 -27.18 3.78
CA PRO A 57 24.00 -27.98 4.22
C PRO A 57 25.33 -27.23 4.01
N GLY A 58 26.13 -27.09 5.07
CA GLY A 58 27.41 -26.38 5.03
C GLY A 58 27.37 -24.89 5.40
N ASP A 59 26.20 -24.25 5.44
CA ASP A 59 26.07 -22.83 5.84
C ASP A 59 26.61 -22.60 7.26
N ARG A 60 26.31 -23.51 8.20
CA ARG A 60 26.84 -23.45 9.58
C ARG A 60 28.37 -23.24 9.61
N ARG A 61 29.11 -24.07 8.88
CA ARG A 61 30.58 -24.04 8.87
C ARG A 61 31.10 -22.72 8.29
N LYS A 62 30.55 -22.29 7.15
CA LYS A 62 30.90 -21.01 6.51
C LYS A 62 30.67 -19.83 7.45
N MET A 63 29.55 -19.83 8.18
CA MET A 63 29.22 -18.75 9.11
C MET A 63 30.13 -18.74 10.32
N GLN A 64 30.45 -19.91 10.90
CA GLN A 64 31.43 -20.01 11.97
C GLN A 64 32.81 -19.50 11.52
N GLU A 65 33.25 -19.85 10.31
CA GLU A 65 34.48 -19.33 9.73
C GLU A 65 34.45 -17.81 9.54
N ALA A 66 33.37 -17.28 8.97
CA ALA A 66 33.20 -15.83 8.78
C ALA A 66 33.14 -15.06 10.10
N ILE A 67 32.51 -15.60 11.15
CA ILE A 67 32.52 -15.01 12.50
C ILE A 67 33.94 -15.04 13.10
N ARG A 68 34.69 -16.14 12.92
CA ARG A 68 36.08 -16.27 13.38
C ARG A 68 37.02 -15.30 12.67
N ASN A 69 36.92 -15.22 11.35
CA ASN A 69 37.81 -14.45 10.48
C ASN A 69 37.59 -12.92 10.59
N GLY A 70 36.49 -12.47 11.18
CA GLY A 70 36.21 -11.04 11.43
C GLY A 70 35.37 -10.38 10.33
N GLY A 71 35.16 -9.07 10.45
CA GLY A 71 34.32 -8.28 9.52
C GLY A 71 32.90 -8.00 10.01
N ASP A 72 32.01 -7.60 9.09
CA ASP A 72 30.63 -7.15 9.41
C ASP A 72 29.81 -8.26 10.10
N LEU A 73 29.95 -9.52 9.68
CA LEU A 73 29.22 -10.64 10.28
C LEU A 73 29.58 -10.86 11.75
N LYS A 74 30.86 -10.74 12.14
CA LYS A 74 31.28 -10.82 13.55
C LYS A 74 30.63 -9.70 14.38
N GLY A 75 30.58 -8.48 13.84
CA GLY A 75 29.90 -7.35 14.47
C GLY A 75 28.40 -7.60 14.64
N LYS A 76 27.74 -8.19 13.64
CA LYS A 76 26.32 -8.59 13.70
C LYS A 76 26.07 -9.67 14.75
N TYR A 77 26.90 -10.71 14.79
CA TYR A 77 26.86 -11.77 15.80
C TYR A 77 26.96 -11.20 17.22
N ILE A 78 27.96 -10.34 17.49
CA ILE A 78 28.15 -9.73 18.82
C ILE A 78 26.91 -8.93 19.24
N ARG A 79 26.38 -8.09 18.33
CA ARG A 79 25.17 -7.31 18.62
C ARG A 79 23.96 -8.19 18.94
N LEU A 80 23.79 -9.30 18.21
CA LEU A 80 22.68 -10.23 18.43
C LEU A 80 22.82 -10.96 19.77
N ARG A 81 24.03 -11.47 20.06
CA ARG A 81 24.37 -12.11 21.34
C ARG A 81 24.09 -11.18 22.51
N ASP A 82 24.56 -9.94 22.44
CA ASP A 82 24.43 -8.96 23.52
C ASP A 82 22.97 -8.52 23.71
N LYS A 83 22.19 -8.42 22.62
CA LYS A 83 20.73 -8.19 22.68
C LYS A 83 20.01 -9.32 23.41
N LEU A 84 20.39 -10.58 23.17
CA LEU A 84 19.70 -11.75 23.72
C LEU A 84 20.16 -12.11 25.14
N ALA A 85 21.41 -11.80 25.52
CA ALA A 85 21.99 -12.12 26.82
C ALA A 85 21.07 -11.88 28.04
N PRO A 86 20.39 -10.73 28.21
CA PRO A 86 19.50 -10.53 29.35
C PRO A 86 18.29 -11.49 29.35
N TYR A 87 17.73 -11.80 28.17
CA TYR A 87 16.58 -12.70 28.05
C TYR A 87 16.97 -14.17 28.27
N ILE A 88 18.14 -14.58 27.79
CA ILE A 88 18.67 -15.93 28.03
C ILE A 88 18.96 -16.13 29.51
N LYS A 89 19.57 -15.14 30.17
CA LYS A 89 19.79 -15.19 31.61
C LYS A 89 18.45 -15.29 32.36
N GLN A 90 17.52 -14.39 32.04
CA GLN A 90 16.22 -14.36 32.68
C GLN A 90 15.43 -15.66 32.50
N HIS A 91 15.47 -16.30 31.33
CA HIS A 91 14.83 -17.59 31.10
C HIS A 91 15.52 -18.75 31.83
N GLY A 92 16.83 -18.66 32.05
CA GLY A 92 17.54 -19.59 32.92
C GLY A 92 17.09 -19.48 34.38
N ASP A 93 16.89 -18.25 34.86
CA ASP A 93 16.47 -17.97 36.25
C ASP A 93 14.96 -18.19 36.47
N ASP A 94 14.12 -17.82 35.49
CA ASP A 94 12.66 -17.88 35.49
C ASP A 94 12.15 -18.17 34.05
N PRO A 95 12.03 -19.45 33.65
CA PRO A 95 11.57 -19.81 32.30
C PRO A 95 10.13 -19.37 32.02
N ASP A 96 9.33 -19.14 33.06
CA ASP A 96 7.92 -18.78 32.97
C ASP A 96 7.68 -17.29 32.70
N HIS A 97 8.70 -16.47 32.86
CA HIS A 97 8.59 -15.02 32.72
C HIS A 97 7.96 -14.60 31.38
N LEU A 98 8.60 -14.91 30.25
CA LEU A 98 8.04 -14.57 28.94
C LEU A 98 6.92 -15.54 28.54
N MET A 99 6.96 -16.79 29.04
CA MET A 99 5.96 -17.80 28.70
C MET A 99 4.56 -17.36 29.13
N SER A 100 4.39 -16.88 30.37
CA SER A 100 3.12 -16.35 30.91
C SER A 100 2.55 -15.16 30.14
N ARG A 101 3.37 -14.52 29.30
CA ARG A 101 3.00 -13.33 28.51
C ARG A 101 2.60 -13.68 27.08
N MET A 102 2.74 -14.96 26.69
CA MET A 102 2.20 -15.44 25.42
C MET A 102 0.66 -15.43 25.47
N PRO A 103 -0.02 -14.97 24.41
CA PRO A 103 -1.49 -14.99 24.34
C PRO A 103 -2.06 -16.41 24.23
N MET A 104 -2.16 -17.10 25.37
CA MET A 104 -2.75 -18.44 25.50
C MET A 104 -3.96 -18.40 26.43
N HIS A 105 -4.81 -19.43 26.37
CA HIS A 105 -5.90 -19.65 27.33
C HIS A 105 -5.36 -20.21 28.66
N TRP A 106 -4.50 -19.46 29.34
CA TRP A 106 -3.98 -19.81 30.66
C TRP A 106 -5.13 -20.12 31.63
N GLY A 107 -5.11 -21.32 32.23
CA GLY A 107 -6.09 -21.80 33.22
C GLY A 107 -7.27 -22.63 32.66
N LYS A 108 -8.00 -22.17 31.64
CA LYS A 108 -9.21 -22.88 31.14
C LYS A 108 -8.94 -23.85 29.99
N HIS A 109 -7.86 -23.64 29.24
CA HIS A 109 -7.38 -24.53 28.17
C HIS A 109 -8.46 -24.91 27.13
N TYR A 110 -9.30 -23.96 26.74
CA TYR A 110 -10.42 -24.23 25.83
C TYR A 110 -9.96 -24.87 24.52
N THR A 111 -10.61 -25.95 24.11
CA THR A 111 -10.30 -26.64 22.84
C THR A 111 -11.37 -26.40 21.77
N ILE A 112 -12.60 -26.06 22.16
CA ILE A 112 -13.75 -25.90 21.27
C ILE A 112 -14.21 -24.45 21.29
N PHE A 113 -14.38 -23.90 20.10
CA PHE A 113 -14.84 -22.54 19.87
C PHE A 113 -15.99 -22.59 18.84
N PRO A 114 -17.26 -22.55 19.26
CA PRO A 114 -18.39 -22.70 18.35
C PRO A 114 -18.57 -21.47 17.45
N ALA A 115 -18.97 -21.71 16.19
CA ALA A 115 -19.26 -20.67 15.22
C ALA A 115 -20.57 -19.91 15.51
N PHE A 116 -20.71 -18.80 14.78
CA PHE A 116 -21.71 -17.73 14.88
C PHE A 116 -23.11 -18.18 15.34
N GLY A 117 -23.60 -17.59 16.43
CA GLY A 117 -25.03 -17.58 16.72
C GLY A 117 -25.76 -16.56 15.86
N GLU A 118 -27.00 -16.85 15.46
CA GLU A 118 -27.87 -15.82 14.89
C GLU A 118 -28.03 -14.66 15.88
N LYS A 119 -27.79 -13.45 15.38
CA LYS A 119 -28.24 -12.17 15.95
C LYS A 119 -28.18 -12.05 17.48
N LYS A 120 -27.08 -11.49 17.97
CA LYS A 120 -27.08 -10.35 18.92
C LYS A 120 -25.66 -9.84 19.00
N SER A 121 -25.44 -8.59 18.60
CA SER A 121 -24.25 -7.85 19.01
C SER A 121 -24.08 -8.01 20.51
N MET A 122 -22.90 -8.42 20.98
CA MET A 122 -22.54 -8.14 22.36
C MET A 122 -22.62 -6.63 22.52
N GLU A 123 -23.62 -6.15 23.25
CA GLU A 123 -23.53 -4.82 23.80
C GLU A 123 -22.35 -4.82 24.78
N PHE A 124 -21.48 -3.82 24.69
CA PHE A 124 -20.34 -3.65 25.59
C PHE A 124 -20.74 -3.47 27.08
N SER A 125 -22.03 -3.58 27.41
CA SER A 125 -22.61 -3.51 28.75
C SER A 125 -22.34 -4.76 29.60
N ASP A 126 -21.95 -5.89 29.02
CA ASP A 126 -21.68 -7.14 29.75
C ASP A 126 -20.26 -7.23 30.33
N PHE A 127 -19.40 -6.24 30.07
CA PHE A 127 -18.10 -6.10 30.72
C PHE A 127 -18.17 -4.95 31.71
N ASP A 128 -17.89 -5.21 32.99
CA ASP A 128 -17.72 -4.24 34.07
C ASP A 128 -16.49 -3.33 33.82
N SER A 129 -16.51 -2.60 32.71
CA SER A 129 -15.58 -1.52 32.44
C SER A 129 -16.16 -0.26 33.09
N PRO A 130 -15.37 0.50 33.89
CA PRO A 130 -15.82 1.75 34.48
C PRO A 130 -16.12 2.86 33.45
N TYR A 131 -15.96 2.60 32.14
CA TYR A 131 -16.19 3.54 31.06
C TYR A 131 -17.40 3.15 30.20
N LYS A 132 -18.61 3.54 30.62
CA LYS A 132 -19.80 3.51 29.76
C LYS A 132 -19.70 4.58 28.66
N PRO A 133 -19.75 4.23 27.35
CA PRO A 133 -19.83 5.22 26.28
C PRO A 133 -21.28 5.59 25.94
N ALA A 134 -21.51 6.88 25.70
CA ALA A 134 -22.77 7.42 25.21
C ALA A 134 -22.94 7.19 23.69
N ALA A 135 -24.11 6.67 23.32
CA ALA A 135 -24.77 6.64 22.00
C ALA A 135 -24.16 5.79 20.84
N PRO A 136 -24.98 5.02 20.09
CA PRO A 136 -24.54 4.11 19.04
C PRO A 136 -24.52 4.77 17.64
N CYS A 137 -23.33 4.96 17.05
CA CYS A 137 -23.18 5.20 15.61
C CYS A 137 -22.69 3.91 14.93
N VAL A 138 -23.58 3.20 14.22
CA VAL A 138 -23.27 1.93 13.55
C VAL A 138 -23.30 2.10 12.03
N MET A 139 -22.13 2.08 11.39
CA MET A 139 -22.00 1.89 9.93
C MET A 139 -21.86 0.39 9.62
N ASN A 140 -22.72 -0.08 8.73
CA ASN A 140 -23.13 -1.47 8.50
C ASN A 140 -22.26 -2.32 7.55
N SER A 141 -21.03 -1.97 7.23
CA SER A 141 -20.23 -2.76 6.27
C SER A 141 -19.15 -3.66 6.88
N TRP A 142 -19.01 -3.69 8.21
CA TRP A 142 -18.12 -4.61 8.95
C TRP A 142 -18.89 -5.37 10.05
N ARG A 143 -20.15 -5.73 9.77
CA ARG A 143 -20.96 -6.57 10.68
C ARG A 143 -20.65 -8.06 10.46
N GLY A 144 -19.38 -8.42 10.56
CA GLY A 144 -18.97 -9.82 10.62
C GLY A 144 -19.32 -10.41 11.96
N GLY A 145 -19.81 -11.65 11.96
CA GLY A 145 -20.13 -12.35 13.20
C GLY A 145 -18.91 -12.36 14.13
N SER A 146 -19.13 -12.13 15.42
CA SER A 146 -18.13 -12.37 16.46
C SER A 146 -18.23 -13.83 16.91
N LEU A 147 -17.09 -14.46 17.24
CA LEU A 147 -17.08 -15.72 17.99
C LEU A 147 -17.84 -15.48 19.31
N ASP A 148 -18.80 -16.35 19.65
CA ASP A 148 -19.45 -16.28 20.95
C ASP A 148 -18.55 -16.93 21.99
N MET A 149 -17.68 -16.09 22.57
CA MET A 149 -16.69 -16.50 23.56
C MET A 149 -17.32 -17.08 24.84
N ARG A 150 -18.62 -16.94 25.07
CA ARG A 150 -19.31 -17.57 26.21
C ARG A 150 -19.59 -19.06 25.99
N LYS A 151 -19.58 -19.52 24.74
CA LYS A 151 -19.86 -20.90 24.37
C LYS A 151 -18.59 -21.75 24.17
N ARG A 152 -17.41 -21.20 24.50
CA ARG A 152 -16.15 -21.95 24.51
C ARG A 152 -16.25 -23.12 25.48
N SER A 153 -15.75 -24.27 25.07
CA SER A 153 -15.80 -25.49 25.87
C SER A 153 -14.60 -26.39 25.59
N GLY A 154 -14.57 -27.56 26.23
CA GLY A 154 -13.44 -28.46 26.21
C GLY A 154 -12.28 -27.98 27.09
N HIS A 155 -11.34 -28.90 27.34
CA HIS A 155 -10.21 -28.68 28.22
C HIS A 155 -9.01 -29.47 27.68
N ALA A 156 -7.96 -28.78 27.26
CA ALA A 156 -6.70 -29.37 26.86
C ALA A 156 -5.79 -29.59 28.09
N PRO A 157 -4.82 -30.50 28.00
CA PRO A 157 -3.85 -30.69 29.07
C PRO A 157 -2.87 -29.51 29.22
N VAL A 158 -2.78 -28.63 28.21
CA VAL A 158 -1.94 -27.43 28.21
C VAL A 158 -2.74 -26.20 27.74
N PRO A 159 -2.27 -24.98 28.04
CA PRO A 159 -2.83 -23.75 27.48
C PRO A 159 -2.90 -23.77 25.95
N THR A 160 -4.07 -23.45 25.39
CA THR A 160 -4.33 -23.39 23.94
C THR A 160 -4.20 -21.97 23.40
N MET A 161 -4.05 -21.81 22.08
CA MET A 161 -3.82 -20.50 21.48
C MET A 161 -5.02 -19.58 21.69
N ARG A 162 -4.77 -18.31 22.02
CA ARG A 162 -5.82 -17.31 22.13
C ARG A 162 -6.41 -16.92 20.79
N VAL A 163 -7.72 -16.70 20.80
CA VAL A 163 -8.56 -16.41 19.64
C VAL A 163 -9.12 -14.97 19.75
N GLY A 164 -9.18 -14.24 18.62
CA GLY A 164 -9.60 -12.84 18.62
C GLY A 164 -11.11 -12.66 18.69
N PHE A 165 -11.52 -11.54 19.31
CA PHE A 165 -12.91 -11.07 19.27
C PHE A 165 -13.15 -10.38 17.92
N GLY A 166 -14.14 -10.85 17.15
CA GLY A 166 -14.50 -10.24 15.88
C GLY A 166 -14.85 -8.75 16.05
N GLY A 167 -14.15 -7.87 15.33
CA GLY A 167 -14.58 -6.48 15.12
C GLY A 167 -14.59 -5.55 16.33
N VAL A 168 -13.66 -5.65 17.28
CA VAL A 168 -13.54 -4.64 18.36
C VAL A 168 -13.16 -3.27 17.79
N LYS A 169 -14.17 -2.47 17.44
CA LYS A 169 -14.05 -1.02 17.32
C LYS A 169 -14.15 -0.44 18.72
N THR A 170 -13.04 0.11 19.20
CA THR A 170 -13.07 0.89 20.44
C THR A 170 -13.94 2.12 20.20
N THR A 171 -14.86 2.38 21.11
CA THR A 171 -15.88 3.44 21.03
C THR A 171 -15.30 4.85 20.92
N ARG A 172 -13.99 5.02 21.14
CA ARG A 172 -13.29 6.30 21.06
C ARG A 172 -12.67 6.60 19.69
N GLY A 173 -12.61 5.65 18.76
CA GLY A 173 -11.85 5.84 17.52
C GLY A 173 -10.33 6.01 17.72
N ASN A 174 -9.84 5.68 18.93
CA ASN A 174 -8.42 5.73 19.26
C ASN A 174 -7.74 4.46 18.75
N GLY A 175 -6.56 4.61 18.13
CA GLY A 175 -5.67 3.48 17.87
C GLY A 175 -5.03 3.04 19.18
N TYR A 176 -4.77 1.74 19.33
CA TYR A 176 -4.09 1.18 20.50
C TYR A 176 -2.81 0.47 20.07
N ARG A 177 -1.81 0.43 20.95
CA ARG A 177 -0.55 -0.30 20.72
C ARG A 177 -0.29 -1.26 21.87
N THR A 178 0.31 -2.40 21.53
CA THR A 178 0.87 -3.33 22.51
C THR A 178 1.94 -2.61 23.36
N PRO A 179 1.96 -2.83 24.69
CA PRO A 179 3.00 -2.31 25.56
C PRO A 179 4.40 -2.82 25.16
N LYS A 180 5.45 -2.22 25.74
CA LYS A 180 6.80 -2.74 25.55
C LYS A 180 6.90 -4.11 26.23
N LEU A 181 7.68 -5.04 25.66
CA LEU A 181 7.78 -6.42 26.17
C LEU A 181 8.02 -6.51 27.68
N GLY A 182 8.97 -5.73 28.21
CA GLY A 182 9.29 -5.72 29.66
C GLY A 182 8.23 -5.09 30.57
N THR A 183 7.18 -4.47 30.01
CA THR A 183 6.05 -3.92 30.78
C THR A 183 4.76 -4.70 30.54
N ILE A 184 4.77 -5.71 29.67
CA ILE A 184 3.63 -6.60 29.47
C ILE A 184 3.48 -7.42 30.76
N GLU A 185 2.30 -7.38 31.35
CA GLU A 185 1.97 -8.23 32.49
C GLU A 185 1.73 -9.68 32.05
N ALA A 186 1.87 -10.62 32.99
CA ALA A 186 1.43 -11.99 32.77
C ALA A 186 -0.04 -11.99 32.33
N TYR A 187 -0.34 -12.73 31.27
CA TYR A 187 -1.67 -12.72 30.69
C TYR A 187 -2.65 -13.42 31.62
N ASN A 188 -3.71 -12.72 32.02
CA ASN A 188 -4.75 -13.27 32.89
C ASN A 188 -6.15 -12.93 32.36
N GLY A 189 -6.80 -13.88 31.68
CA GLY A 189 -8.23 -13.78 31.31
C GLY A 189 -8.52 -13.52 29.82
N ASP A 190 -9.41 -12.57 29.54
CA ASP A 190 -9.95 -12.29 28.19
C ASP A 190 -9.56 -10.90 27.65
N LEU A 191 -8.89 -10.08 28.47
CA LEU A 191 -8.55 -8.70 28.18
C LEU A 191 -7.03 -8.52 28.08
N PHE A 192 -6.59 -7.60 27.23
CA PHE A 192 -5.18 -7.33 26.96
C PHE A 192 -4.81 -5.89 27.30
N GLN A 193 -3.65 -5.72 27.94
CA GLN A 193 -3.07 -4.41 28.22
C GLN A 193 -2.77 -3.64 26.93
N VAL A 194 -3.16 -2.40 26.82
CA VAL A 194 -2.89 -1.59 25.63
C VAL A 194 -2.59 -0.16 26.02
N ARG A 195 -1.78 0.51 25.21
CA ARG A 195 -1.51 1.95 25.33
C ARG A 195 -2.27 2.72 24.26
N ASP A 196 -2.89 3.84 24.64
CA ASP A 196 -3.50 4.77 23.70
C ASP A 196 -2.43 5.30 22.71
N ALA A 197 -2.64 5.09 21.40
CA ALA A 197 -1.68 5.48 20.38
C ALA A 197 -1.57 7.01 20.19
N PHE A 198 -2.58 7.76 20.61
CA PHE A 198 -2.64 9.22 20.52
C PHE A 198 -2.18 9.89 21.82
N HIS A 199 -2.60 9.38 22.98
CA HIS A 199 -2.34 10.01 24.27
C HIS A 199 -1.18 9.40 25.07
N LYS A 200 -0.62 8.26 24.65
CA LYS A 200 0.58 7.55 25.19
C LYS A 200 0.62 7.24 26.70
N GLU A 201 -0.23 7.83 27.51
CA GLU A 201 -0.18 7.79 28.98
C GLU A 201 -1.31 6.98 29.60
N VAL A 202 -2.31 6.56 28.82
CA VAL A 202 -3.43 5.76 29.33
C VAL A 202 -3.23 4.29 28.96
N GLU A 203 -3.00 3.45 29.96
CA GLU A 203 -3.10 2.00 29.86
C GLU A 203 -4.55 1.56 30.06
N ASN A 204 -5.03 0.65 29.21
CA ASN A 204 -6.37 0.06 29.29
C ASN A 204 -6.28 -1.45 29.08
N TYR A 205 -7.30 -2.19 29.51
CA TYR A 205 -7.45 -3.62 29.22
C TYR A 205 -8.64 -3.82 28.29
N LEU A 206 -8.40 -4.34 27.08
CA LEU A 206 -9.42 -4.48 26.05
C LEU A 206 -9.45 -5.89 25.45
N PRO A 207 -10.62 -6.38 25.03
CA PRO A 207 -10.68 -7.53 24.13
C PRO A 207 -10.05 -7.12 22.79
N LEU A 208 -9.20 -7.97 22.22
CA LEU A 208 -8.47 -7.68 20.98
C LEU A 208 -8.93 -8.55 19.82
N SER A 209 -8.80 -8.00 18.61
CA SER A 209 -8.86 -8.78 17.36
C SER A 209 -7.62 -9.67 17.24
N GLY A 210 -7.67 -10.73 16.44
CA GLY A 210 -6.51 -11.62 16.25
C GLY A 210 -5.28 -10.90 15.73
N THR A 211 -5.45 -9.89 14.88
CA THR A 211 -4.34 -9.12 14.33
C THR A 211 -3.58 -8.42 15.46
N ALA A 212 -4.32 -7.84 16.41
CA ALA A 212 -3.75 -7.20 17.58
C ALA A 212 -3.21 -8.22 18.60
N ILE A 213 -3.79 -9.42 18.69
CA ILE A 213 -3.22 -10.53 19.48
C ILE A 213 -1.86 -10.96 18.91
N CYS A 214 -1.71 -11.01 17.59
CA CYS A 214 -0.41 -11.31 16.98
C CYS A 214 0.66 -10.25 17.30
N ASP A 215 0.30 -9.00 17.58
CA ASP A 215 1.27 -7.99 18.03
C ASP A 215 1.91 -8.32 19.37
N TYR A 216 1.26 -9.13 20.21
CA TYR A 216 1.86 -9.68 21.44
C TYR A 216 2.82 -10.83 21.18
N TYR A 217 2.52 -11.66 20.19
CA TYR A 217 3.38 -12.77 19.79
C TYR A 217 4.69 -12.28 19.16
N LYS A 218 4.62 -11.28 18.27
CA LYS A 218 5.76 -10.76 17.48
C LYS A 218 7.06 -10.56 18.27
N PRO A 219 7.10 -9.83 19.40
CA PRO A 219 8.36 -9.62 20.12
C PRO A 219 8.92 -10.90 20.73
N ILE A 220 8.08 -11.82 21.21
CA ILE A 220 8.51 -13.09 21.82
C ILE A 220 9.05 -14.03 20.74
N ILE A 221 8.29 -14.21 19.65
CA ILE A 221 8.71 -15.05 18.52
C ILE A 221 10.00 -14.52 17.90
N GLY A 222 10.13 -13.20 17.75
CA GLY A 222 11.35 -12.59 17.24
C GLY A 222 12.59 -12.92 18.07
N LEU A 223 12.49 -12.88 19.41
CA LEU A 223 13.58 -13.31 20.29
C LEU A 223 13.86 -14.81 20.16
N ALA A 224 12.83 -15.64 20.08
CA ALA A 224 12.98 -17.09 19.92
C ALA A 224 13.68 -17.44 18.59
N THR A 225 13.30 -16.81 17.48
CA THR A 225 13.96 -16.99 16.18
C THR A 225 15.42 -16.56 16.20
N GLU A 226 15.71 -15.39 16.78
CA GLU A 226 17.08 -14.89 16.93
C GLU A 226 17.93 -15.83 17.81
N ALA A 227 17.37 -16.39 18.88
CA ALA A 227 18.04 -17.38 19.71
C ALA A 227 18.28 -18.69 18.94
N ALA A 228 17.29 -19.18 18.18
CA ALA A 228 17.44 -20.36 17.34
C ALA A 228 18.57 -20.18 16.29
N MET A 229 18.70 -18.99 15.70
CA MET A 229 19.83 -18.65 14.83
C MET A 229 21.17 -18.70 15.56
N LEU A 230 21.26 -18.13 16.77
CA LEU A 230 22.49 -18.19 17.58
C LEU A 230 22.84 -19.63 17.95
N TYR A 231 21.86 -20.45 18.33
CA TYR A 231 22.07 -21.88 18.53
C TYR A 231 22.66 -22.53 17.28
N TYR A 232 22.08 -22.28 16.11
CA TYR A 232 22.58 -22.85 14.86
C TYR A 232 24.05 -22.49 14.56
N TRP A 233 24.52 -21.30 14.97
CA TRP A 233 25.93 -20.90 14.79
C TRP A 233 26.87 -21.40 15.88
N THR A 234 26.40 -21.45 17.13
CA THR A 234 27.26 -21.62 18.31
C THR A 234 27.14 -22.98 18.96
N GLU A 235 26.07 -23.71 18.67
CA GLU A 235 25.69 -24.99 19.30
C GLU A 235 25.50 -24.87 20.83
N ASP A 236 25.33 -23.65 21.33
CA ASP A 236 25.04 -23.39 22.74
C ASP A 236 23.55 -23.67 23.03
N GLU A 237 23.30 -24.79 23.71
CA GLU A 237 21.97 -25.30 24.03
C GLU A 237 21.11 -24.30 24.81
N ARG A 238 21.69 -23.31 25.50
CA ARG A 238 20.91 -22.28 26.22
C ARG A 238 20.01 -21.51 25.26
N TYR A 239 20.49 -21.23 24.05
CA TYR A 239 19.70 -20.57 23.02
C TYR A 239 18.64 -21.51 22.42
N ALA A 240 18.96 -22.79 22.22
CA ALA A 240 18.00 -23.77 21.74
C ALA A 240 16.85 -23.95 22.73
N ARG A 241 17.18 -24.17 24.01
CA ARG A 241 16.20 -24.28 25.10
C ARG A 241 15.26 -23.08 25.14
N PHE A 242 15.82 -21.86 25.16
CA PHE A 242 15.04 -20.62 25.11
C PHE A 242 14.07 -20.61 23.93
N ALA A 243 14.55 -20.88 22.72
CA ALA A 243 13.71 -20.84 21.53
C ALA A 243 12.64 -21.93 21.50
N CYS A 244 13.02 -23.16 21.86
CA CYS A 244 12.18 -24.34 21.82
C CYS A 244 11.07 -24.33 22.86
N ASP A 245 11.29 -23.76 24.05
CA ASP A 245 10.24 -23.68 25.07
C ASP A 245 9.03 -22.88 24.56
N TYR A 246 9.26 -21.72 23.94
CA TYR A 246 8.17 -20.91 23.37
C TYR A 246 7.53 -21.54 22.15
N LEU A 247 8.33 -22.17 21.27
CA LEU A 247 7.80 -22.93 20.13
C LEU A 247 6.89 -24.06 20.62
N MET A 248 7.33 -24.85 21.60
CA MET A 248 6.61 -26.03 22.05
C MET A 248 5.36 -25.69 22.83
N GLN A 249 5.34 -24.61 23.62
CA GLN A 249 4.09 -24.09 24.19
C GLN A 249 3.06 -23.79 23.09
N TRP A 250 3.49 -23.12 22.01
CA TRP A 250 2.60 -22.78 20.90
C TRP A 250 2.13 -24.01 20.12
N VAL A 251 3.05 -24.92 19.78
CA VAL A 251 2.78 -26.19 19.06
C VAL A 251 1.78 -27.04 19.83
N LEU A 252 2.02 -27.30 21.11
CA LEU A 252 1.12 -28.13 21.93
C LEU A 252 -0.26 -27.47 22.07
N GLY A 253 -0.30 -26.15 22.25
CA GLY A 253 -1.55 -25.41 22.31
C GLY A 253 -2.41 -25.57 21.05
N ILE A 254 -1.80 -25.57 19.86
CA ILE A 254 -2.50 -25.84 18.59
C ILE A 254 -2.86 -27.31 18.45
N TYR A 255 -1.95 -28.20 18.82
CA TYR A 255 -2.14 -29.64 18.70
C TYR A 255 -3.44 -30.08 19.39
N PHE A 256 -3.70 -29.59 20.60
CA PHE A 256 -4.91 -29.92 21.37
C PHE A 256 -6.14 -29.05 21.04
N GLN A 257 -5.95 -27.94 20.33
CA GLN A 257 -7.06 -27.08 19.92
C GLN A 257 -7.78 -27.69 18.70
N ASN A 258 -9.12 -27.69 18.74
CA ASN A 258 -9.91 -28.17 17.60
C ASN A 258 -9.99 -27.08 16.52
N PRO A 259 -9.96 -27.47 15.24
CA PRO A 259 -10.44 -26.59 14.17
C PRO A 259 -11.87 -26.13 14.46
N TYR A 260 -12.21 -24.93 14.02
CA TYR A 260 -13.52 -24.35 14.32
C TYR A 260 -14.62 -25.05 13.55
N ASN A 261 -15.71 -25.37 14.24
CA ASN A 261 -16.84 -26.04 13.64
C ASN A 261 -17.72 -24.99 12.94
N ARG A 262 -17.53 -24.78 11.63
CA ARG A 262 -18.49 -24.02 10.80
C ARG A 262 -19.68 -24.93 10.50
N PRO A 263 -20.93 -24.48 10.64
CA PRO A 263 -22.04 -25.16 9.99
C PRO A 263 -21.73 -25.20 8.49
N LYS A 264 -21.68 -26.41 7.89
CA LYS A 264 -21.71 -26.61 6.43
C LYS A 264 -23.09 -26.23 5.85
N ALA A 265 -23.61 -25.07 6.25
CA ALA A 265 -24.87 -24.55 5.76
C ALA A 265 -24.64 -23.92 4.39
N ALA A 266 -24.56 -24.76 3.37
CA ALA A 266 -25.13 -24.45 2.08
C ALA A 266 -26.66 -24.43 2.29
N VAL A 267 -27.20 -23.30 2.72
CA VAL A 267 -28.65 -23.10 2.80
C VAL A 267 -28.98 -21.89 1.94
N ASP A 268 -29.59 -22.19 0.79
CA ASP A 268 -30.35 -21.26 -0.06
C ASP A 268 -29.64 -20.02 -0.61
N GLY A 269 -28.47 -20.21 -1.22
CA GLY A 269 -27.86 -19.19 -2.10
C GLY A 269 -27.48 -17.86 -1.43
N LYS A 270 -27.54 -17.78 -0.09
CA LYS A 270 -27.14 -16.62 0.71
C LYS A 270 -25.95 -17.00 1.56
N ILE A 271 -24.75 -16.87 0.98
CA ILE A 271 -23.51 -16.99 1.76
C ILE A 271 -23.43 -15.77 2.69
N ILE A 272 -23.27 -16.03 3.99
CA ILE A 272 -23.17 -14.99 5.03
C ILE A 272 -22.02 -14.05 4.66
N GLN A 273 -22.37 -12.83 4.28
CA GLN A 273 -21.45 -11.75 3.95
C GLN A 273 -20.66 -11.28 5.17
N ASN A 274 -19.39 -10.95 4.94
CA ASN A 274 -18.50 -10.14 5.79
C ASN A 274 -17.89 -10.78 7.04
N THR A 275 -17.25 -11.94 6.95
CA THR A 275 -16.15 -12.24 7.89
C THR A 275 -14.83 -11.81 7.27
N SER A 276 -14.62 -10.49 7.16
CA SER A 276 -13.30 -9.88 6.89
C SER A 276 -12.36 -9.95 8.10
N THR A 277 -12.64 -10.87 9.00
CA THR A 277 -11.72 -11.45 9.95
C THR A 277 -11.73 -12.91 9.59
N GLY A 278 -10.58 -13.51 9.25
CA GLY A 278 -10.48 -14.97 9.39
C GLY A 278 -11.01 -15.38 10.77
N VAL A 279 -11.37 -16.64 10.96
CA VAL A 279 -11.64 -17.27 12.25
C VAL A 279 -10.41 -17.13 13.15
N ASN A 280 -10.37 -15.94 13.77
CA ASN A 280 -9.51 -15.37 14.81
C ASN A 280 -9.16 -13.90 14.54
N GLY A 281 -9.33 -13.37 13.33
CA GLY A 281 -8.88 -12.05 12.91
C GLY A 281 -7.36 -11.96 12.75
N MET A 282 -6.66 -13.11 12.66
CA MET A 282 -5.21 -13.22 12.48
C MET A 282 -4.78 -13.32 11.01
N ASP A 283 -5.71 -13.24 10.06
CA ASP A 283 -5.47 -13.39 8.61
C ASP A 283 -4.39 -12.44 8.07
N ILE A 284 -4.32 -11.22 8.63
CA ILE A 284 -3.33 -10.19 8.26
C ILE A 284 -2.01 -10.34 9.04
N SER A 285 -1.90 -11.28 9.98
CA SER A 285 -0.75 -11.39 10.88
C SER A 285 -0.19 -12.80 11.02
N ALA A 286 -0.86 -13.81 10.49
CA ALA A 286 -0.42 -15.20 10.45
C ALA A 286 0.96 -15.35 9.82
N GLY A 287 1.28 -14.53 8.82
CA GLY A 287 2.61 -14.50 8.21
C GLY A 287 3.76 -14.11 9.16
N TYR A 288 3.50 -13.52 10.33
CA TYR A 288 4.54 -13.35 11.35
C TYR A 288 4.78 -14.64 12.16
N MET A 289 3.74 -15.46 12.33
CA MET A 289 3.82 -16.70 13.09
C MET A 289 4.75 -17.71 12.42
N LYS A 290 4.96 -17.59 11.10
CA LYS A 290 5.86 -18.43 10.30
C LYS A 290 7.28 -18.54 10.86
N GLN A 291 7.72 -17.54 11.62
CA GLN A 291 8.99 -17.55 12.34
C GLN A 291 9.14 -18.75 13.31
N PHE A 292 8.04 -19.32 13.82
CA PHE A 292 8.08 -20.58 14.58
C PHE A 292 8.54 -21.78 13.74
N ALA A 293 8.19 -21.81 12.45
CA ALA A 293 8.73 -22.83 11.54
C ALA A 293 10.25 -22.71 11.39
N TRP A 294 10.80 -21.49 11.45
CA TRP A 294 12.25 -21.27 11.44
C TRP A 294 12.92 -21.67 12.75
N VAL A 295 12.27 -21.43 13.89
CA VAL A 295 12.74 -21.95 15.18
C VAL A 295 12.84 -23.47 15.13
N TYR A 296 11.80 -24.14 14.62
CA TYR A 296 11.81 -25.58 14.42
C TYR A 296 12.94 -26.02 13.49
N ASP A 297 13.17 -25.32 12.37
CA ASP A 297 14.23 -25.67 11.43
C ASP A 297 15.65 -25.53 11.99
N PHE A 298 15.93 -24.46 12.73
CA PHE A 298 17.24 -24.25 13.34
C PHE A 298 17.49 -25.18 14.53
N CYS A 299 16.45 -25.52 15.30
CA CYS A 299 16.56 -26.33 16.51
C CYS A 299 16.13 -27.80 16.33
N PHE A 300 15.92 -28.27 15.10
CA PHE A 300 15.38 -29.61 14.81
C PHE A 300 16.11 -30.74 15.55
N ASP A 301 17.45 -30.76 15.45
CA ASP A 301 18.27 -31.81 16.08
C ASP A 301 18.15 -31.78 17.61
N TYR A 302 18.12 -30.59 18.20
CA TYR A 302 17.94 -30.41 19.65
C TYR A 302 16.56 -30.89 20.11
N LEU A 303 15.49 -30.57 19.38
CA LEU A 303 14.14 -31.01 19.70
C LEU A 303 14.00 -32.54 19.63
N ARG A 304 14.64 -33.17 18.65
CA ARG A 304 14.71 -34.63 18.50
C ARG A 304 15.43 -35.27 19.68
N GLU A 305 16.57 -34.70 20.09
CA GLU A 305 17.34 -35.20 21.22
C GLU A 305 16.58 -35.05 22.55
N LYS A 306 15.92 -33.90 22.75
CA LYS A 306 15.17 -33.59 23.98
C LYS A 306 13.67 -33.92 23.89
N GLU A 307 13.23 -34.82 23.01
CA GLU A 307 11.79 -34.96 22.71
C GLU A 307 10.93 -35.19 23.96
N ARG A 308 11.40 -36.04 24.89
CA ARG A 308 10.64 -36.41 26.09
C ARG A 308 10.56 -35.27 27.10
N HIS A 309 11.54 -34.37 27.11
CA HIS A 309 11.46 -33.14 27.90
C HIS A 309 10.24 -32.31 27.51
N TYR A 310 9.93 -32.25 26.21
CA TYR A 310 8.81 -31.47 25.69
C TYR A 310 7.48 -32.23 25.70
N LEU A 311 7.46 -33.49 25.26
CA LEU A 311 6.22 -34.28 25.16
C LEU A 311 5.66 -34.71 26.52
N ASP A 312 6.50 -34.83 27.55
CA ASP A 312 6.05 -35.09 28.94
C ASP A 312 5.74 -33.78 29.69
N GLY A 313 5.93 -32.61 29.06
CA GLY A 313 5.68 -31.30 29.65
C GLY A 313 6.71 -30.85 30.69
N ALA A 314 7.89 -31.47 30.77
CA ALA A 314 8.92 -31.14 31.78
C ALA A 314 9.50 -29.72 31.64
N PHE A 315 9.22 -29.02 30.53
CA PHE A 315 9.60 -27.62 30.31
C PHE A 315 8.66 -26.60 31.01
N TYR A 316 7.67 -27.07 31.78
CA TYR A 316 6.83 -26.25 32.68
C TYR A 316 7.19 -26.46 34.16
N PRO A 317 8.43 -26.16 34.61
CA PRO A 317 8.88 -26.56 35.94
C PRO A 317 8.17 -25.85 37.11
N HIS A 318 7.47 -24.74 36.88
CA HIS A 318 6.82 -23.95 37.94
C HIS A 318 5.31 -23.76 37.76
N ARG A 319 4.68 -24.62 36.94
CA ARG A 319 3.23 -24.54 36.62
C ARG A 319 2.43 -25.76 37.06
N GLU A 320 2.84 -26.39 38.15
CA GLU A 320 2.08 -27.48 38.77
C GLU A 320 0.67 -26.97 39.14
N GLY A 321 -0.35 -27.44 38.41
CA GLY A 321 -1.76 -27.01 38.55
C GLY A 321 -2.33 -26.21 37.38
N GLU A 322 -1.48 -25.57 36.56
CA GLU A 322 -1.89 -24.96 35.28
C GLU A 322 -1.62 -25.87 34.07
N VAL A 323 -0.87 -26.96 34.24
CA VAL A 323 -0.64 -27.97 33.19
C VAL A 323 -0.98 -29.34 33.76
N ASP A 324 -1.80 -30.09 33.02
CA ASP A 324 -2.09 -31.49 33.31
C ASP A 324 -1.00 -32.37 32.68
N HIS A 325 0.12 -32.51 33.39
CA HIS A 325 1.27 -33.29 32.92
C HIS A 325 0.92 -34.77 32.67
N ALA A 326 0.06 -35.35 33.51
CA ALA A 326 -0.35 -36.73 33.38
C ALA A 326 -1.22 -36.94 32.14
N GLY A 327 -2.20 -36.07 31.93
CA GLY A 327 -3.05 -36.06 30.74
C GLY A 327 -2.27 -35.75 29.46
N LEU A 328 -1.29 -34.84 29.52
CA LEU A 328 -0.40 -34.55 28.40
C LEU A 328 0.40 -35.78 27.98
N LYS A 329 1.06 -36.42 28.96
CA LYS A 329 1.90 -37.61 28.73
C LYS A 329 1.09 -38.79 28.21
N GLU A 330 -0.15 -38.94 28.69
CA GLU A 330 -1.07 -39.96 28.18
C GLU A 330 -1.49 -39.67 26.74
N ALA A 331 -1.91 -38.43 26.45
CA ALA A 331 -2.40 -38.06 25.13
C ALA A 331 -1.32 -38.14 24.03
N LEU A 332 -0.05 -37.96 24.39
CA LEU A 332 1.09 -38.02 23.47
C LEU A 332 1.88 -39.34 23.58
N ARG A 333 1.32 -40.35 24.27
CA ARG A 333 1.94 -41.67 24.41
C ARG A 333 2.16 -42.30 23.03
N GLY A 334 3.39 -42.74 22.78
CA GLY A 334 3.77 -43.36 21.49
C GLY A 334 3.89 -42.38 20.32
N LYS A 335 3.69 -41.08 20.54
CA LYS A 335 3.96 -40.04 19.54
C LYS A 335 5.42 -39.61 19.61
N THR A 336 5.94 -39.25 18.45
CA THR A 336 7.21 -38.54 18.29
C THR A 336 6.98 -37.04 18.23
N ILE A 337 8.00 -36.25 18.57
CA ILE A 337 7.89 -34.79 18.50
C ILE A 337 7.64 -34.29 17.07
N VAL A 338 8.14 -35.01 16.07
CA VAL A 338 7.94 -34.72 14.65
C VAL A 338 6.47 -34.84 14.28
N GLU A 339 5.81 -35.96 14.63
CA GLU A 339 4.38 -36.14 14.34
C GLU A 339 3.51 -35.07 15.01
N VAL A 340 3.87 -34.64 16.22
CA VAL A 340 3.14 -33.59 16.95
C VAL A 340 3.32 -32.23 16.28
N VAL A 341 4.54 -31.87 15.89
CA VAL A 341 4.83 -30.62 15.19
C VAL A 341 4.17 -30.60 13.82
N ASP A 342 4.32 -31.67 13.03
CA ASP A 342 3.73 -31.80 11.69
C ASP A 342 2.21 -31.59 11.71
N GLN A 343 1.52 -32.24 12.65
CA GLN A 343 0.08 -32.10 12.81
C GLN A 343 -0.32 -30.69 13.28
N ALA A 344 0.44 -30.07 14.18
CA ALA A 344 0.16 -28.72 14.64
C ALA A 344 0.37 -27.69 13.52
N PHE A 345 1.48 -27.79 12.79
CA PHE A 345 1.81 -26.91 11.66
C PHE A 345 0.79 -27.04 10.54
N PHE A 346 0.44 -28.28 10.16
CA PHE A 346 -0.61 -28.51 9.17
C PHE A 346 -1.96 -28.00 9.65
N LYS A 347 -2.36 -28.26 10.90
CA LYS A 347 -3.64 -27.78 11.44
C LYS A 347 -3.71 -26.26 11.42
N PHE A 348 -2.65 -25.58 11.86
CA PHE A 348 -2.60 -24.12 11.85
C PHE A 348 -2.66 -23.57 10.43
N CYS A 349 -1.81 -24.03 9.53
CA CYS A 349 -1.78 -23.53 8.16
C CYS A 349 -3.05 -23.90 7.39
N TYR A 350 -3.38 -25.19 7.32
CA TYR A 350 -4.44 -25.70 6.45
C TYR A 350 -5.84 -25.42 7.01
N HIS A 351 -6.11 -25.86 8.25
CA HIS A 351 -7.47 -25.79 8.80
C HIS A 351 -7.82 -24.43 9.41
N MET A 352 -6.85 -23.74 10.01
CA MET A 352 -7.12 -22.48 10.71
C MET A 352 -6.86 -21.24 9.83
N ILE A 353 -6.00 -21.33 8.81
CA ILE A 353 -5.72 -20.21 7.89
C ILE A 353 -6.29 -20.45 6.49
N LEU A 354 -5.94 -21.54 5.81
CA LEU A 354 -6.31 -21.76 4.42
C LEU A 354 -7.81 -22.03 4.24
N GLU A 355 -8.38 -23.07 4.85
CA GLU A 355 -9.83 -23.36 4.74
C GLU A 355 -10.70 -22.18 5.20
N ASP A 356 -10.16 -21.38 6.11
CA ASP A 356 -10.84 -20.25 6.72
C ASP A 356 -10.85 -18.99 5.84
N VAL A 357 -9.68 -18.61 5.30
CA VAL A 357 -9.44 -17.42 4.48
C VAL A 357 -9.84 -17.66 3.01
N LEU A 358 -9.62 -18.86 2.47
CA LEU A 358 -9.93 -19.22 1.08
C LEU A 358 -11.43 -19.29 0.80
N VAL A 359 -12.27 -19.50 1.83
CA VAL A 359 -13.73 -19.56 1.69
C VAL A 359 -14.42 -18.26 2.16
N GLY A 360 -13.77 -17.47 3.02
CA GLY A 360 -14.38 -16.33 3.72
C GLY A 360 -14.10 -14.94 3.16
N ASN A 361 -13.07 -14.75 2.33
CA ASN A 361 -12.70 -13.44 1.79
C ASN A 361 -13.03 -13.32 0.29
N PRO A 362 -14.19 -12.73 -0.07
CA PRO A 362 -14.65 -12.58 -1.44
C PRO A 362 -13.93 -11.42 -2.17
N GLN A 363 -12.65 -11.16 -1.96
CA GLN A 363 -11.98 -10.01 -2.56
C GLN A 363 -10.80 -10.49 -3.39
N CYS A 364 -10.97 -10.36 -4.72
CA CYS A 364 -9.99 -10.51 -5.78
C CYS A 364 -8.62 -9.94 -5.36
N PRO A 365 -7.50 -10.51 -5.84
CA PRO A 365 -6.28 -10.64 -5.07
C PRO A 365 -5.83 -9.31 -4.49
N ASN A 366 -5.86 -9.25 -3.16
CA ASN A 366 -5.40 -8.12 -2.37
C ASN A 366 -4.33 -8.59 -1.38
N ASN A 367 -3.83 -7.65 -0.58
CA ASN A 367 -2.74 -7.89 0.33
C ASN A 367 -3.04 -9.05 1.28
N HIS A 368 -4.29 -9.24 1.74
CA HIS A 368 -4.70 -10.33 2.65
C HIS A 368 -4.36 -11.71 2.10
N CYS A 369 -4.48 -11.93 0.78
CA CYS A 369 -4.09 -13.18 0.14
C CYS A 369 -2.59 -13.46 0.32
N ILE A 370 -1.75 -12.45 0.12
CA ILE A 370 -0.29 -12.59 0.33
C ILE A 370 0.05 -12.77 1.81
N TRP A 371 -0.68 -12.11 2.72
CA TRP A 371 -0.45 -12.24 4.16
C TRP A 371 -0.71 -13.67 4.67
N SER A 372 -1.78 -14.30 4.20
CA SER A 372 -2.10 -15.69 4.57
C SER A 372 -1.14 -16.67 3.90
N GLN A 373 -0.78 -16.48 2.63
CA GLN A 373 0.16 -17.36 1.90
C GLN A 373 1.53 -17.48 2.57
N GLN A 374 1.96 -16.49 3.35
CA GLN A 374 3.21 -16.58 4.15
C GLN A 374 3.23 -17.75 5.13
N SER A 375 2.09 -18.36 5.46
CA SER A 375 2.04 -19.57 6.29
C SER A 375 2.63 -20.80 5.59
N VAL A 376 3.01 -20.70 4.31
CA VAL A 376 3.68 -21.79 3.57
C VAL A 376 4.94 -22.32 4.28
N ASP A 377 5.66 -21.48 5.02
CA ASP A 377 6.86 -21.90 5.75
C ASP A 377 6.52 -23.00 6.78
N PHE A 378 5.30 -23.03 7.34
CA PHE A 378 4.86 -24.13 8.20
C PHE A 378 4.76 -25.45 7.43
N LEU A 379 4.23 -25.42 6.21
CA LEU A 379 4.11 -26.60 5.37
C LEU A 379 5.48 -27.11 4.92
N LEU A 380 6.38 -26.19 4.58
CA LEU A 380 7.77 -26.52 4.23
C LEU A 380 8.56 -27.15 5.39
N ALA A 381 8.19 -26.84 6.64
CA ALA A 381 8.81 -27.43 7.83
C ALA A 381 8.26 -28.81 8.22
N ILE A 382 7.14 -29.25 7.64
CA ILE A 382 6.55 -30.57 7.91
C ILE A 382 7.48 -31.65 7.37
N GLU A 383 7.72 -32.74 8.11
CA GLU A 383 8.51 -33.89 7.65
C GLU A 383 7.65 -34.84 6.79
N ASP A 384 6.42 -35.12 7.18
CA ASP A 384 5.44 -35.93 6.42
C ASP A 384 5.21 -35.34 5.02
N HIS A 385 5.75 -36.03 4.01
CA HIS A 385 5.73 -35.57 2.62
C HIS A 385 4.35 -35.56 1.99
N GLU A 386 3.45 -36.46 2.39
CA GLU A 386 2.07 -36.50 1.88
C GLU A 386 1.24 -35.36 2.50
N LEU A 387 1.42 -35.11 3.80
CA LEU A 387 0.79 -33.99 4.49
C LEU A 387 1.28 -32.64 3.94
N ARG A 388 2.58 -32.51 3.72
CA ARG A 388 3.20 -31.34 3.09
C ARG A 388 2.67 -31.14 1.67
N ALA A 389 2.70 -32.16 0.82
CA ALA A 389 2.22 -32.08 -0.56
C ALA A 389 0.76 -31.60 -0.64
N LYS A 390 -0.11 -32.17 0.20
CA LYS A 390 -1.52 -31.76 0.29
C LYS A 390 -1.70 -30.26 0.59
N GLY A 391 -0.91 -29.73 1.53
CA GLY A 391 -0.96 -28.29 1.85
C GLY A 391 -0.37 -27.43 0.73
N MET A 392 0.71 -27.88 0.11
CA MET A 392 1.42 -27.19 -0.97
C MET A 392 0.55 -27.06 -2.22
N ASP A 393 -0.17 -28.12 -2.59
CA ASP A 393 -1.11 -28.10 -3.71
C ASP A 393 -2.13 -26.97 -3.57
N VAL A 394 -2.71 -26.81 -2.38
CA VAL A 394 -3.71 -25.76 -2.11
C VAL A 394 -3.12 -24.35 -2.07
N ILE A 395 -1.97 -24.16 -1.43
CA ILE A 395 -1.46 -22.79 -1.18
C ILE A 395 -0.67 -22.23 -2.37
N VAL A 396 0.05 -23.08 -3.11
CA VAL A 396 0.96 -22.63 -4.19
C VAL A 396 0.39 -22.89 -5.58
N TYR A 397 -0.26 -24.04 -5.79
CA TYR A 397 -0.50 -24.56 -7.14
C TYR A 397 -1.96 -24.59 -7.59
N SER A 398 -2.92 -24.72 -6.67
CA SER A 398 -4.31 -25.03 -6.96
C SER A 398 -5.25 -24.01 -6.35
N ASP A 399 -6.21 -23.57 -7.16
CA ASP A 399 -7.31 -22.73 -6.71
C ASP A 399 -8.53 -23.57 -6.27
N GLU A 400 -8.37 -24.87 -6.00
CA GLU A 400 -9.48 -25.80 -5.69
C GLU A 400 -10.33 -25.38 -4.48
N LEU A 401 -9.73 -24.74 -3.48
CA LEU A 401 -10.46 -24.21 -2.33
C LEU A 401 -11.06 -22.80 -2.59
N CYS A 402 -10.77 -22.17 -3.74
CA CYS A 402 -11.35 -20.89 -4.13
C CYS A 402 -12.78 -21.08 -4.61
N ARG A 403 -13.75 -20.51 -3.89
CA ARG A 403 -15.15 -20.51 -4.34
C ARG A 403 -15.58 -19.12 -4.80
N PRO A 404 -16.29 -18.99 -5.93
CA PRO A 404 -16.89 -17.74 -6.31
C PRO A 404 -17.97 -17.38 -5.30
N THR A 405 -17.99 -16.11 -4.93
CA THR A 405 -18.96 -15.56 -4.00
C THR A 405 -20.13 -14.95 -4.77
N GLN A 406 -21.20 -14.58 -4.07
CA GLN A 406 -22.40 -13.99 -4.70
C GLN A 406 -22.15 -12.68 -5.48
N TRP A 407 -20.95 -12.11 -5.39
CA TRP A 407 -20.49 -10.93 -6.13
C TRP A 407 -19.59 -11.27 -7.32
N GLY A 408 -19.42 -12.56 -7.66
CA GLY A 408 -18.52 -13.02 -8.72
C GLY A 408 -17.04 -12.96 -8.35
N HIS A 409 -16.70 -12.70 -7.09
CA HIS A 409 -15.31 -12.64 -6.62
C HIS A 409 -14.85 -13.98 -6.06
N TYR A 410 -13.58 -14.33 -6.26
CA TYR A 410 -12.97 -15.57 -5.79
C TYR A 410 -12.41 -15.41 -4.36
N GLY A 411 -12.25 -16.54 -3.66
CA GLY A 411 -11.50 -16.64 -2.41
C GLY A 411 -10.02 -16.26 -2.55
N SER A 412 -9.22 -16.44 -1.49
CA SER A 412 -7.76 -16.25 -1.62
C SER A 412 -7.19 -17.20 -2.70
N LEU A 413 -6.44 -16.68 -3.64
CA LEU A 413 -5.91 -17.46 -4.75
C LEU A 413 -4.65 -18.22 -4.31
N SER A 414 -4.24 -19.22 -5.07
CA SER A 414 -2.90 -19.79 -4.93
C SER A 414 -1.82 -18.73 -5.16
N VAL A 415 -0.59 -18.97 -4.70
CA VAL A 415 0.55 -18.05 -4.91
C VAL A 415 0.73 -17.76 -6.40
N ASN A 416 0.73 -18.80 -7.25
CA ASN A 416 0.93 -18.63 -8.69
C ASN A 416 -0.17 -17.77 -9.31
N THR A 417 -1.44 -18.06 -9.02
CA THR A 417 -2.57 -17.27 -9.54
C THR A 417 -2.58 -15.85 -8.98
N THR A 418 -2.16 -15.66 -7.72
CA THR A 418 -2.03 -14.32 -7.12
C THR A 418 -0.96 -13.51 -7.82
N VAL A 419 0.24 -14.07 -7.99
CA VAL A 419 1.34 -13.40 -8.70
C VAL A 419 0.92 -13.09 -10.13
N ALA A 420 0.23 -14.00 -10.82
CA ALA A 420 -0.27 -13.86 -12.18
C ALA A 420 -1.32 -12.74 -12.37
N ASN A 421 -2.16 -12.48 -11.36
CA ASN A 421 -3.30 -11.56 -11.51
C ASN A 421 -3.16 -10.23 -10.77
N ALA A 422 -2.42 -10.20 -9.66
CA ALA A 422 -2.35 -9.05 -8.76
C ALA A 422 -1.26 -8.04 -9.13
N PHE A 423 -0.21 -8.50 -9.84
CA PHE A 423 0.82 -7.63 -10.40
C PHE A 423 0.54 -7.37 -11.89
N THR A 424 0.69 -6.12 -12.31
CA THR A 424 0.72 -5.71 -13.72
C THR A 424 2.05 -6.10 -14.36
N ASP A 425 2.10 -6.12 -15.69
CA ASP A 425 3.29 -6.52 -16.44
C ASP A 425 4.51 -5.61 -16.21
N ASP A 426 4.24 -4.35 -15.87
CA ASP A 426 5.24 -3.34 -15.49
C ASP A 426 5.57 -3.33 -13.98
N GLY A 427 5.04 -4.30 -13.22
CA GLY A 427 5.42 -4.60 -11.84
C GLY A 427 4.57 -3.94 -10.75
N PHE A 428 3.55 -3.15 -11.10
CA PHE A 428 2.69 -2.59 -10.07
C PHE A 428 1.71 -3.61 -9.49
N TRP A 429 1.62 -3.60 -8.18
CA TRP A 429 0.61 -4.25 -7.38
C TRP A 429 -0.69 -3.46 -7.45
N LYS A 430 -1.81 -4.14 -7.71
CA LYS A 430 -3.12 -3.51 -7.98
C LYS A 430 -3.83 -2.92 -6.73
N GLU A 431 -3.08 -2.25 -5.85
CA GLU A 431 -3.58 -1.46 -4.71
C GLU A 431 -2.74 -0.18 -4.51
N SER A 432 -2.93 0.52 -3.38
CA SER A 432 -2.17 1.71 -3.01
C SER A 432 -0.66 1.49 -2.93
N THR A 433 0.10 2.57 -3.02
CA THR A 433 1.57 2.56 -2.93
C THR A 433 2.10 1.94 -1.62
N VAL A 434 1.33 2.04 -0.53
CA VAL A 434 1.66 1.39 0.76
C VAL A 434 1.64 -0.13 0.60
N TYR A 435 0.60 -0.65 -0.03
CA TYR A 435 0.40 -2.08 -0.15
C TYR A 435 1.32 -2.72 -1.17
N GLN A 436 1.65 -2.01 -2.25
CA GLN A 436 2.71 -2.41 -3.18
C GLN A 436 3.98 -2.87 -2.44
N MET A 437 4.55 -2.01 -1.60
CA MET A 437 5.85 -2.31 -0.99
C MET A 437 5.81 -3.45 0.02
N ILE A 438 4.65 -3.64 0.65
CA ILE A 438 4.40 -4.74 1.56
C ILE A 438 4.23 -6.05 0.77
N ALA A 439 3.40 -6.04 -0.27
CA ALA A 439 3.09 -7.21 -1.07
C ALA A 439 4.34 -7.72 -1.81
N THR A 440 5.08 -6.85 -2.50
CA THR A 440 6.29 -7.23 -3.24
C THR A 440 7.31 -7.91 -2.33
N GLY A 441 7.64 -7.30 -1.19
CA GLY A 441 8.62 -7.88 -0.26
C GLY A 441 8.19 -9.23 0.31
N ARG A 442 6.90 -9.39 0.59
CA ARG A 442 6.33 -10.65 1.10
C ARG A 442 6.34 -11.76 0.05
N VAL A 443 5.95 -11.46 -1.18
CA VAL A 443 5.97 -12.44 -2.27
C VAL A 443 7.40 -12.90 -2.54
N ILE A 444 8.36 -11.97 -2.66
CA ILE A 444 9.78 -12.33 -2.83
C ILE A 444 10.27 -13.18 -1.64
N GLY A 445 9.87 -12.82 -0.42
CA GLY A 445 10.14 -13.60 0.79
C GLY A 445 9.64 -15.04 0.70
N LEU A 446 8.40 -15.22 0.28
CA LEU A 446 7.76 -16.53 0.14
C LEU A 446 8.40 -17.36 -0.98
N LEU A 447 8.62 -16.77 -2.16
CA LEU A 447 9.26 -17.48 -3.28
C LEU A 447 10.69 -17.87 -2.90
N ARG A 448 11.40 -17.06 -2.12
CA ARG A 448 12.71 -17.43 -1.61
C ARG A 448 12.65 -18.61 -0.63
N SER A 449 11.66 -18.67 0.27
CA SER A 449 11.47 -19.85 1.14
C SER A 449 11.28 -21.13 0.30
N LEU A 450 10.46 -21.05 -0.74
CA LEU A 450 10.23 -22.17 -1.66
C LEU A 450 11.52 -22.58 -2.37
N ASP A 451 12.25 -21.63 -2.94
CA ASP A 451 13.52 -21.89 -3.64
C ASP A 451 14.56 -22.55 -2.74
N ARG A 452 14.72 -22.05 -1.50
CA ARG A 452 15.64 -22.65 -0.51
C ARG A 452 15.23 -24.05 -0.10
N ALA A 453 13.93 -24.31 -0.03
CA ALA A 453 13.40 -25.64 0.23
C ALA A 453 13.61 -26.63 -0.93
N GLY A 454 14.08 -26.19 -2.10
CA GLY A 454 14.35 -27.05 -3.27
C GLY A 454 13.27 -27.00 -4.35
N TYR A 455 12.35 -26.04 -4.26
CA TYR A 455 11.37 -25.76 -5.31
C TYR A 455 11.97 -24.83 -6.38
N GLN A 456 11.30 -24.70 -7.53
CA GLN A 456 11.70 -23.79 -8.61
C GLN A 456 10.65 -22.66 -8.84
N PRO A 457 10.40 -21.81 -7.83
CA PRO A 457 9.29 -20.86 -7.86
C PRO A 457 9.52 -19.70 -8.85
N TRP A 458 10.78 -19.40 -9.18
CA TRP A 458 11.16 -18.24 -9.98
C TRP A 458 10.86 -18.39 -11.48
N GLU A 459 10.75 -19.62 -11.99
CA GLU A 459 10.39 -19.85 -13.40
C GLU A 459 8.98 -19.34 -13.69
N ALA A 460 8.03 -19.63 -12.80
CA ALA A 460 6.64 -19.17 -12.93
C ALA A 460 6.44 -17.73 -12.42
N ASN A 461 7.25 -17.28 -11.45
CA ASN A 461 6.95 -16.06 -10.68
C ASN A 461 8.03 -14.97 -10.73
N GLY A 462 9.12 -15.16 -11.50
CA GLY A 462 10.28 -14.25 -11.55
C GLY A 462 9.92 -12.81 -11.93
N ARG A 463 8.80 -12.59 -12.61
CA ARG A 463 8.28 -11.25 -12.93
C ARG A 463 8.06 -10.36 -11.71
N VAL A 464 7.92 -10.92 -10.51
CA VAL A 464 7.77 -10.15 -9.27
C VAL A 464 8.99 -9.24 -9.00
N PHE A 465 10.18 -9.52 -9.55
CA PHE A 465 11.32 -8.62 -9.37
C PHE A 465 11.11 -7.25 -10.00
N ARG A 466 10.38 -7.15 -11.13
CA ARG A 466 9.95 -5.87 -11.71
C ARG A 466 9.20 -5.02 -10.68
N SER A 467 8.40 -5.70 -9.85
CA SER A 467 7.63 -5.07 -8.78
C SER A 467 8.48 -4.43 -7.68
N ALA A 468 9.71 -4.90 -7.48
CA ALA A 468 10.64 -4.29 -6.53
C ALA A 468 11.13 -2.91 -7.00
N CYS A 469 11.18 -2.69 -8.32
CA CYS A 469 11.64 -1.44 -8.92
C CYS A 469 10.51 -0.53 -9.42
N ALA A 470 9.33 -1.07 -9.74
CA ALA A 470 8.19 -0.29 -10.24
C ALA A 470 7.90 0.98 -9.42
N PRO A 471 7.95 0.97 -8.06
CA PRO A 471 7.64 2.15 -7.27
C PRO A 471 8.67 3.27 -7.42
N PHE A 472 9.87 3.01 -7.94
CA PHE A 472 10.85 4.06 -8.27
C PHE A 472 10.26 5.05 -9.27
N ARG A 473 9.41 4.59 -10.20
CA ARG A 473 8.71 5.46 -11.16
C ARG A 473 7.82 6.52 -10.51
N LEU A 474 7.44 6.34 -9.24
CA LEU A 474 6.59 7.28 -8.47
C LEU A 474 7.37 8.10 -7.45
N MET A 475 8.69 8.00 -7.45
CA MET A 475 9.53 8.61 -6.46
C MET A 475 9.71 10.10 -6.72
N PHE A 476 9.36 10.92 -5.73
CA PHE A 476 9.71 12.33 -5.68
C PHE A 476 11.20 12.54 -5.41
N PRO A 477 11.77 13.72 -5.72
CA PRO A 477 13.21 13.97 -5.58
C PRO A 477 13.79 13.72 -4.18
N HIS A 478 13.03 14.03 -3.12
CA HIS A 478 13.34 13.70 -1.73
C HIS A 478 13.19 12.21 -1.33
N ARG A 479 12.91 11.32 -2.29
CA ARG A 479 12.79 9.85 -2.16
C ARG A 479 11.59 9.31 -1.39
N TYR A 480 10.56 10.12 -1.23
CA TYR A 480 9.22 9.66 -0.88
C TYR A 480 8.42 9.35 -2.13
N LEU A 481 7.38 8.53 -1.99
CA LEU A 481 6.53 8.11 -3.09
C LEU A 481 5.29 9.01 -3.23
N ALA A 482 4.80 9.11 -4.47
CA ALA A 482 3.43 9.53 -4.74
C ALA A 482 2.46 8.72 -3.88
N SER A 483 1.51 9.42 -3.26
CA SER A 483 0.51 8.84 -2.38
C SER A 483 -0.84 8.85 -3.10
N TYR A 484 -1.35 7.66 -3.43
CA TYR A 484 -2.68 7.50 -4.02
C TYR A 484 -3.50 6.47 -3.22
N GLY A 485 -4.81 6.69 -3.12
CA GLY A 485 -5.69 5.84 -2.32
C GLY A 485 -5.33 5.85 -0.85
N ASP A 486 -5.42 4.70 -0.20
CA ASP A 486 -5.01 4.53 1.18
C ASP A 486 -3.47 4.52 1.33
N ALA A 487 -2.86 5.69 1.18
CA ALA A 487 -1.41 5.86 1.27
C ALA A 487 -1.03 7.09 2.11
N ASN A 488 -0.22 6.86 3.14
CA ASN A 488 0.44 7.92 3.91
C ASN A 488 1.83 8.22 3.32
N ASN A 489 2.49 9.25 3.84
CA ASN A 489 3.80 9.61 3.33
C ASN A 489 4.82 8.50 3.62
N MET A 490 5.39 7.93 2.57
CA MET A 490 6.25 6.77 2.68
C MET A 490 7.42 6.87 1.71
N GLY A 491 8.60 6.48 2.21
CA GLY A 491 9.75 6.16 1.39
C GLY A 491 9.96 4.66 1.36
N PHE A 492 11.04 4.23 0.71
CA PHE A 492 11.43 2.82 0.70
C PHE A 492 11.90 2.37 2.09
N THR A 493 11.38 1.24 2.54
CA THR A 493 11.94 0.52 3.68
C THR A 493 13.33 0.01 3.29
N ARG A 494 14.39 0.61 3.85
CA ARG A 494 15.79 0.29 3.52
C ARG A 494 16.10 -1.21 3.69
N THR A 495 15.52 -1.82 4.73
CA THR A 495 15.57 -3.26 5.00
C THR A 495 14.93 -4.08 3.87
N ASN A 496 13.74 -3.71 3.39
CA ASN A 496 13.10 -4.41 2.27
C ASN A 496 13.92 -4.26 0.98
N VAL A 497 14.50 -3.07 0.74
CA VAL A 497 15.35 -2.85 -0.44
C VAL A 497 16.61 -3.72 -0.37
N ASP A 498 17.26 -3.82 0.81
CA ASP A 498 18.41 -4.72 0.98
C ASP A 498 18.04 -6.18 0.72
N PHE A 499 16.93 -6.64 1.30
CA PHE A 499 16.42 -8.00 1.10
C PHE A 499 16.12 -8.30 -0.38
N MET A 500 15.41 -7.40 -1.06
CA MET A 500 15.08 -7.53 -2.49
C MET A 500 16.34 -7.46 -3.36
N TYR A 501 17.29 -6.59 -3.03
CA TYR A 501 18.57 -6.47 -3.73
C TYR A 501 19.36 -7.78 -3.68
N ARG A 502 19.49 -8.37 -2.50
CA ARG A 502 20.22 -9.63 -2.30
C ARG A 502 19.58 -10.77 -3.08
N THR A 503 18.26 -10.88 -2.98
CA THR A 503 17.51 -11.93 -3.68
C THR A 503 17.62 -11.74 -5.20
N ALA A 504 17.44 -10.52 -5.70
CA ALA A 504 17.65 -10.21 -7.12
C ALA A 504 19.08 -10.53 -7.57
N LYS A 505 20.09 -10.21 -6.76
CA LYS A 505 21.51 -10.47 -7.08
C LYS A 505 21.85 -11.96 -7.09
N ALA A 506 21.27 -12.74 -6.19
CA ALA A 506 21.49 -14.20 -6.11
C ALA A 506 20.89 -14.96 -7.30
N HIS A 507 19.89 -14.38 -7.97
CA HIS A 507 19.22 -14.96 -9.14
C HIS A 507 19.54 -14.20 -10.45
N ASP A 508 20.61 -13.39 -10.47
CA ASP A 508 21.05 -12.61 -11.65
C ASP A 508 19.96 -11.75 -12.31
N MET A 509 19.04 -11.23 -11.50
CA MET A 509 17.93 -10.40 -11.96
C MET A 509 18.43 -8.98 -12.30
N PRO A 510 18.01 -8.38 -13.44
CA PRO A 510 18.47 -7.06 -13.85
C PRO A 510 18.09 -5.94 -12.84
N GLU A 511 17.02 -6.13 -12.09
CA GLU A 511 16.53 -5.22 -11.05
C GLU A 511 17.54 -5.02 -9.91
N ALA A 512 18.48 -5.95 -9.72
CA ALA A 512 19.57 -5.81 -8.74
C ALA A 512 20.37 -4.50 -8.96
N LYS A 513 20.47 -4.01 -10.21
CA LYS A 513 21.16 -2.76 -10.52
C LYS A 513 20.48 -1.54 -9.88
N GLN A 514 19.16 -1.41 -10.03
CA GLN A 514 18.43 -0.25 -9.50
C GLN A 514 18.26 -0.35 -7.98
N LEU A 515 17.97 -1.55 -7.47
CA LEU A 515 17.92 -1.82 -6.03
C LEU A 515 19.26 -1.51 -5.36
N GLY A 516 20.38 -1.87 -6.00
CA GLY A 516 21.72 -1.56 -5.53
C GLY A 516 21.97 -0.05 -5.42
N LYS A 517 21.59 0.73 -6.44
CA LYS A 517 21.72 2.21 -6.40
C LYS A 517 20.92 2.85 -5.26
N GLN A 518 19.69 2.37 -5.03
CA GLN A 518 18.87 2.84 -3.90
C GLN A 518 19.48 2.44 -2.54
N LEU A 519 20.04 1.23 -2.44
CA LEU A 519 20.69 0.75 -1.24
C LEU A 519 21.99 1.52 -0.94
N ARG A 520 22.79 1.82 -1.96
CA ARG A 520 24.01 2.63 -1.85
C ARG A 520 23.70 3.99 -1.23
N TRP A 521 22.69 4.69 -1.75
CA TRP A 521 22.23 5.96 -1.20
C TRP A 521 21.87 5.89 0.29
N ALA A 522 21.29 4.77 0.73
CA ALA A 522 20.94 4.55 2.13
C ALA A 522 22.19 4.29 3.00
N ILE A 523 23.13 3.47 2.50
CA ILE A 523 24.41 3.15 3.18
C ILE A 523 25.23 4.41 3.40
N ASP A 524 25.37 5.25 2.38
CA ASP A 524 26.13 6.51 2.45
C ASP A 524 25.54 7.51 3.47
N ARG A 525 24.30 7.25 3.93
CA ARG A 525 23.58 8.02 4.96
C ARG A 525 23.43 7.25 6.28
N GLY A 526 24.32 6.30 6.53
CA GLY A 526 24.42 5.57 7.79
C GLY A 526 23.45 4.40 7.94
N PHE A 527 22.86 3.89 6.86
CA PHE A 527 22.10 2.63 6.95
C PHE A 527 23.03 1.45 7.18
N ASN A 528 22.93 0.84 8.36
CA ASN A 528 23.58 -0.42 8.66
C ASN A 528 22.69 -1.58 8.20
N ARG A 529 23.20 -2.41 7.29
CA ARG A 529 22.44 -3.53 6.71
C ARG A 529 22.18 -4.60 7.78
N PRO A 530 20.91 -4.94 8.08
CA PRO A 530 20.62 -5.95 9.08
C PRO A 530 21.10 -7.34 8.65
N LEU A 531 21.14 -8.25 9.63
CA LEU A 531 21.26 -9.68 9.38
C LEU A 531 19.84 -10.25 9.44
N HIS A 532 19.36 -10.80 8.33
CA HIS A 532 18.06 -11.44 8.27
C HIS A 532 18.17 -12.92 8.64
N ALA A 533 17.14 -13.50 9.26
CA ALA A 533 17.10 -14.94 9.53
C ALA A 533 17.08 -15.77 8.23
N GLU A 534 16.57 -15.15 7.17
CA GLU A 534 16.56 -15.65 5.80
C GLU A 534 17.94 -15.55 5.11
N GLU A 535 18.92 -14.87 5.72
CA GLU A 535 20.23 -14.54 5.13
C GLU A 535 21.38 -15.23 5.87
N MET A 536 21.68 -16.45 5.43
CA MET A 536 22.84 -17.22 5.89
C MET A 536 24.05 -17.13 4.93
N GLU A 537 24.09 -16.11 4.07
CA GLU A 537 25.06 -15.93 2.97
C GLU A 537 25.84 -14.60 3.08
N ASP A 538 26.99 -14.53 2.40
CA ASP A 538 27.80 -13.31 2.32
C ASP A 538 26.99 -12.13 1.78
N VAL A 539 27.25 -10.96 2.35
CA VAL A 539 26.55 -9.71 2.04
C VAL A 539 27.10 -9.15 0.72
N PRO A 540 26.36 -9.16 -0.41
CA PRO A 540 26.90 -8.75 -1.70
C PRO A 540 27.29 -7.26 -1.70
N ALA A 541 28.40 -6.94 -2.34
CA ALA A 541 28.86 -5.57 -2.54
C ALA A 541 27.88 -4.79 -3.42
N VAL A 542 27.54 -3.58 -2.99
CA VAL A 542 26.54 -2.75 -3.69
C VAL A 542 27.22 -1.96 -4.80
N GLY A 543 26.68 -2.01 -6.02
CA GLY A 543 27.21 -1.24 -7.16
C GLY A 543 27.13 0.28 -6.96
N GLU A 544 27.89 1.02 -7.77
CA GLU A 544 27.91 2.49 -7.78
C GLU A 544 26.92 3.10 -8.79
N GLY A 545 26.62 4.38 -8.62
CA GLY A 545 25.86 5.20 -9.55
C GLY A 545 24.50 5.68 -9.04
N GLU A 546 23.89 6.62 -9.77
CA GLU A 546 22.60 7.22 -9.42
C GLU A 546 21.43 6.59 -10.18
N MET A 547 20.24 6.66 -9.61
CA MET A 547 19.00 6.29 -10.29
C MET A 547 18.64 7.37 -11.32
N VAL A 548 18.17 6.94 -12.48
CA VAL A 548 17.67 7.81 -13.55
C VAL A 548 16.15 7.64 -13.62
N PHE A 549 15.43 8.76 -13.75
CA PHE A 549 13.98 8.78 -13.83
C PHE A 549 13.56 9.44 -15.14
N THR A 550 12.46 8.96 -15.69
CA THR A 550 11.81 9.53 -16.87
C THR A 550 11.13 10.86 -16.52
N ARG A 551 11.01 11.75 -17.52
CA ARG A 551 10.30 13.04 -17.38
C ARG A 551 8.82 12.82 -17.07
N THR A 552 8.18 12.00 -17.90
CA THR A 552 6.78 11.60 -17.74
C THR A 552 6.68 10.10 -17.48
N ASP A 553 5.79 9.72 -16.58
CA ASP A 553 5.45 8.33 -16.35
C ASP A 553 3.94 8.15 -16.11
N ARG A 554 3.46 6.93 -16.26
CA ARG A 554 2.06 6.55 -16.10
C ARG A 554 1.94 5.19 -15.39
N ILE A 555 0.93 5.06 -14.54
CA ILE A 555 0.39 3.78 -14.10
C ILE A 555 -0.91 3.55 -14.89
N ASP A 556 -1.12 2.36 -15.44
CA ASP A 556 -2.30 2.11 -16.27
C ASP A 556 -3.50 1.62 -15.46
N PHE A 557 -3.29 0.71 -14.51
CA PHE A 557 -4.39 0.15 -13.70
C PHE A 557 -5.04 1.20 -12.77
N ILE A 558 -4.31 2.28 -12.51
CA ILE A 558 -4.82 3.51 -11.89
C ILE A 558 -4.37 4.59 -12.82
N PRO A 559 -5.25 5.30 -13.54
CA PRO A 559 -4.85 6.35 -14.47
C PRO A 559 -4.19 7.50 -13.68
N LEU A 560 -2.91 7.33 -13.38
CA LEU A 560 -2.05 8.19 -12.59
C LEU A 560 -0.87 8.55 -13.47
N TYR A 561 -0.63 9.84 -13.56
CA TYR A 561 0.43 10.42 -14.36
C TYR A 561 1.41 11.14 -13.46
N VAL A 562 2.68 11.08 -13.83
CA VAL A 562 3.76 11.79 -13.17
C VAL A 562 4.43 12.68 -14.20
N GLN A 563 4.67 13.94 -13.83
CA GLN A 563 5.57 14.82 -14.57
C GLN A 563 6.65 15.34 -13.62
N ARG A 564 7.91 15.35 -14.04
CA ARG A 564 9.05 15.87 -13.28
C ARG A 564 10.09 16.50 -14.19
N ASN A 565 10.92 17.41 -13.68
CA ASN A 565 11.99 18.03 -14.47
C ASN A 565 13.41 17.49 -14.20
N LYS A 566 14.00 17.77 -13.03
CA LYS A 566 15.41 17.53 -12.70
C LYS A 566 15.64 16.21 -11.94
N GLY A 567 14.88 15.16 -12.28
CA GLY A 567 15.07 13.83 -11.67
C GLY A 567 15.00 13.86 -10.14
N LEU A 568 16.15 13.67 -9.47
CA LEU A 568 16.29 13.63 -8.00
C LEU A 568 16.88 14.88 -7.35
N ASP A 569 16.99 16.01 -8.06
CA ASP A 569 17.38 17.28 -7.43
C ASP A 569 16.36 17.66 -6.34
N ARG A 570 16.76 17.48 -5.08
CA ARG A 570 15.90 17.69 -3.91
C ARG A 570 15.44 19.15 -3.79
N ASP A 571 16.31 20.11 -4.08
CA ASP A 571 16.05 21.50 -3.72
C ASP A 571 15.46 22.30 -4.89
N ASN A 572 15.71 21.87 -6.12
CA ASN A 572 15.25 22.58 -7.32
C ASN A 572 14.38 21.74 -8.25
N GLY A 573 14.26 20.43 -8.02
CA GLY A 573 13.35 19.57 -8.75
C GLY A 573 11.89 19.94 -8.50
N LEU A 574 11.11 20.01 -9.57
CA LEU A 574 9.65 20.05 -9.51
C LEU A 574 9.11 18.70 -9.98
N MET A 575 8.07 18.25 -9.32
CA MET A 575 7.32 17.06 -9.73
C MET A 575 5.86 17.21 -9.34
N SER A 576 4.95 16.83 -10.23
CA SER A 576 3.53 16.73 -9.95
C SER A 576 3.00 15.35 -10.31
N THR A 577 1.98 14.92 -9.58
CA THR A 577 1.17 13.77 -9.97
C THR A 577 -0.23 14.23 -10.32
N LEU A 578 -0.92 13.52 -11.20
CA LEU A 578 -2.32 13.76 -11.50
C LEU A 578 -3.02 12.41 -11.62
N TYR A 579 -4.16 12.22 -10.97
CA TYR A 579 -4.85 10.93 -11.00
C TYR A 579 -6.32 10.98 -10.56
N CYS A 580 -7.04 9.93 -10.94
CA CYS A 580 -8.36 9.56 -10.44
C CYS A 580 -8.35 8.04 -10.13
N GLY A 581 -8.94 7.61 -9.01
CA GLY A 581 -8.74 6.25 -8.51
C GLY A 581 -9.92 5.31 -8.68
N ASN A 582 -9.89 4.41 -9.66
CA ASN A 582 -10.84 3.30 -9.81
C ASN A 582 -10.13 1.94 -9.61
N TYR A 583 -9.94 1.50 -8.35
CA TYR A 583 -9.23 0.25 -7.98
C TYR A 583 -9.46 -0.13 -6.50
N THR A 584 -8.92 -1.26 -6.04
CA THR A 584 -8.98 -1.68 -4.62
C THR A 584 -8.19 -0.72 -3.71
N HIS A 585 -8.75 -0.31 -2.56
CA HIS A 585 -8.17 0.73 -1.69
C HIS A 585 -8.05 2.13 -2.35
N CYS A 586 -8.89 2.42 -3.34
CA CYS A 586 -9.03 3.77 -3.88
C CYS A 586 -9.73 4.72 -2.90
N LEU A 587 -9.67 6.03 -3.18
CA LEU A 587 -10.51 7.04 -2.53
C LEU A 587 -11.27 7.83 -3.62
N PRO A 588 -12.35 8.56 -3.26
CA PRO A 588 -13.05 9.41 -4.22
C PRO A 588 -12.21 10.67 -4.51
N GLU A 589 -11.39 10.63 -5.56
CA GLU A 589 -10.36 11.65 -5.82
C GLU A 589 -10.85 12.85 -6.65
N GLY A 590 -11.79 12.66 -7.59
CA GLY A 590 -11.92 13.58 -8.72
C GLY A 590 -10.65 13.57 -9.59
N ILE A 591 -10.29 14.69 -10.21
CA ILE A 591 -8.98 14.85 -10.85
C ILE A 591 -8.03 15.45 -9.82
N ASN A 592 -7.47 14.64 -8.93
CA ASN A 592 -6.62 15.09 -7.83
C ASN A 592 -5.14 15.19 -8.26
N PHE A 593 -4.34 15.91 -7.48
CA PHE A 593 -2.91 16.08 -7.74
C PHE A 593 -2.09 16.22 -6.45
N GLU A 594 -0.82 15.83 -6.53
CA GLU A 594 0.23 16.25 -5.59
C GLU A 594 1.25 17.15 -6.29
N PHE A 595 1.88 18.06 -5.56
CA PHE A 595 2.95 18.92 -6.07
C PHE A 595 4.14 18.99 -5.12
N TYR A 596 5.32 18.76 -5.67
CA TYR A 596 6.60 18.81 -5.00
C TYR A 596 7.45 19.96 -5.53
N ALA A 597 7.98 20.76 -4.61
CA ALA A 597 8.92 21.83 -4.89
C ALA A 597 9.73 22.15 -3.63
N LYS A 598 10.97 22.64 -3.80
CA LYS A 598 11.84 23.11 -2.72
C LYS A 598 12.01 22.12 -1.57
N GLY A 599 12.20 20.84 -1.89
CA GLY A 599 12.47 19.82 -0.87
C GLY A 599 11.23 19.27 -0.16
N LEU A 600 10.00 19.65 -0.58
CA LEU A 600 8.77 19.34 0.12
C LEU A 600 7.60 19.01 -0.83
N LYS A 601 6.71 18.10 -0.43
CA LYS A 601 5.36 18.01 -1.02
C LYS A 601 4.50 19.17 -0.52
N VAL A 602 4.58 20.31 -1.21
CA VAL A 602 3.82 21.52 -0.88
C VAL A 602 2.31 21.34 -1.06
N VAL A 603 1.88 20.48 -1.98
CA VAL A 603 0.49 20.03 -2.09
C VAL A 603 0.47 18.52 -1.91
N PRO A 604 0.29 18.00 -0.68
CA PRO A 604 0.27 16.57 -0.43
C PRO A 604 -1.14 15.99 -0.57
N HIS A 605 -1.21 14.68 -0.81
CA HIS A 605 -2.45 13.92 -0.69
C HIS A 605 -2.99 13.94 0.76
N VAL A 606 -4.29 13.70 0.96
CA VAL A 606 -4.89 13.63 2.31
C VAL A 606 -4.31 12.48 3.15
N GLY A 607 -3.93 11.39 2.48
CA GLY A 607 -3.56 10.12 3.07
C GLY A 607 -4.72 9.44 3.80
N TYR A 608 -4.43 8.52 4.72
CA TYR A 608 -5.43 7.73 5.41
C TYR A 608 -5.28 7.77 6.94
N TYR A 609 -6.42 7.82 7.61
CA TYR A 609 -6.55 7.55 9.05
C TYR A 609 -6.88 6.07 9.26
N PRO A 610 -6.71 5.52 10.47
CA PRO A 610 -7.05 4.12 10.75
C PRO A 610 -8.42 3.73 10.21
N TYR A 611 -8.49 2.59 9.55
CA TYR A 611 -9.71 2.13 8.88
C TYR A 611 -10.90 2.10 9.82
N GLY A 612 -12.05 2.55 9.31
CA GLY A 612 -13.29 2.57 10.07
C GLY A 612 -13.38 3.64 11.15
N SER A 613 -12.33 4.46 11.35
CA SER A 613 -12.39 5.66 12.19
C SER A 613 -13.29 6.73 11.59
N LYS A 614 -13.84 7.62 12.43
CA LYS A 614 -14.67 8.75 11.99
C LYS A 614 -13.93 9.63 10.96
N PRO A 615 -12.67 10.06 11.19
CA PRO A 615 -11.92 10.85 10.20
C PRO A 615 -11.69 10.13 8.87
N HIS A 616 -11.42 8.82 8.88
CA HIS A 616 -11.21 8.08 7.64
C HIS A 616 -12.48 8.11 6.75
N ASN A 617 -13.63 7.76 7.31
CA ASN A 617 -14.89 7.66 6.56
C ASN A 617 -15.52 9.04 6.27
N GLY A 618 -15.38 9.97 7.21
CA GLY A 618 -16.02 11.28 7.19
C GLY A 618 -15.20 12.37 6.50
N TRP A 619 -13.90 12.15 6.29
CA TRP A 619 -13.00 13.13 5.66
C TRP A 619 -12.18 12.53 4.52
N CYS A 620 -11.31 11.54 4.77
CA CYS A 620 -10.42 10.98 3.72
C CYS A 620 -11.18 10.38 2.53
N GLN A 621 -12.31 9.72 2.81
CA GLN A 621 -13.20 9.15 1.80
C GLN A 621 -14.20 10.15 1.22
N LYS A 622 -13.99 11.47 1.43
CA LYS A 622 -14.84 12.52 0.87
C LYS A 622 -14.04 13.37 -0.11
N ILE A 623 -14.68 13.71 -1.23
CA ILE A 623 -14.07 14.53 -2.28
C ILE A 623 -13.68 15.94 -1.79
N GLY A 624 -14.36 16.46 -0.77
CA GLY A 624 -14.02 17.76 -0.17
C GLY A 624 -12.64 17.83 0.47
N SER A 625 -12.00 16.68 0.73
CA SER A 625 -10.62 16.59 1.20
C SER A 625 -9.56 16.58 0.09
N LYS A 626 -9.96 16.65 -1.18
CA LYS A 626 -9.08 16.47 -2.35
C LYS A 626 -8.71 17.80 -3.00
N ASN A 627 -7.66 17.81 -3.82
CA ASN A 627 -7.22 18.98 -4.57
C ASN A 627 -7.80 18.94 -5.99
N THR A 628 -9.10 19.21 -6.11
CA THR A 628 -9.90 19.05 -7.34
C THR A 628 -11.01 20.10 -7.41
N VAL A 629 -11.74 20.14 -8.53
CA VAL A 629 -13.01 20.86 -8.66
C VAL A 629 -14.19 19.94 -8.30
N ILE A 630 -15.09 20.43 -7.44
CA ILE A 630 -16.34 19.77 -7.08
C ILE A 630 -17.48 20.43 -7.88
N PRO A 631 -18.13 19.70 -8.81
CA PRO A 631 -19.24 20.21 -9.60
C PRO A 631 -20.55 20.17 -8.82
N GLY A 632 -21.26 21.30 -8.72
CA GLY A 632 -22.65 21.39 -8.26
C GLY A 632 -22.95 20.91 -6.84
N ASP A 633 -21.94 20.82 -5.95
CA ASP A 633 -21.99 20.14 -4.64
C ASP A 633 -22.30 18.63 -4.73
N ILE A 634 -22.05 18.00 -5.88
CA ILE A 634 -22.28 16.57 -6.12
C ILE A 634 -21.20 15.78 -5.38
N PRO A 635 -21.52 14.87 -4.43
CA PRO A 635 -20.51 14.04 -3.79
C PRO A 635 -20.01 12.93 -4.72
N LEU A 636 -18.76 12.53 -4.56
CA LEU A 636 -18.19 11.32 -5.15
C LEU A 636 -18.02 10.25 -4.07
N THR A 637 -18.42 9.00 -4.34
CA THR A 637 -18.43 7.93 -3.34
C THR A 637 -17.47 6.80 -3.67
N MET A 638 -17.08 6.03 -2.65
CA MET A 638 -16.32 4.78 -2.83
C MET A 638 -17.01 3.79 -3.77
N ARG A 639 -18.35 3.78 -3.80
CA ARG A 639 -19.11 2.90 -4.69
C ARG A 639 -18.91 3.30 -6.15
N ASP A 640 -19.01 4.59 -6.45
CA ASP A 640 -18.79 5.11 -7.81
C ASP A 640 -17.39 4.73 -8.31
N MET A 641 -16.38 4.82 -7.44
CA MET A 641 -15.03 4.40 -7.76
C MET A 641 -14.96 2.88 -7.97
N SER A 642 -15.50 2.08 -7.05
CA SER A 642 -15.39 0.60 -7.14
C SER A 642 -16.12 -0.04 -8.32
N THR A 643 -17.12 0.64 -8.89
CA THR A 643 -17.86 0.15 -10.06
C THR A 643 -17.30 0.66 -11.38
N GLY A 644 -16.19 1.43 -11.34
CA GLY A 644 -15.66 2.10 -12.51
C GLY A 644 -16.65 3.00 -13.22
N LYS A 645 -17.43 3.76 -12.45
CA LYS A 645 -18.44 4.65 -13.01
C LYS A 645 -17.83 5.77 -13.85
N TYR A 646 -16.61 6.19 -13.51
CA TYR A 646 -15.89 7.27 -14.16
C TYR A 646 -14.47 6.83 -14.47
N ASP A 647 -14.07 7.00 -15.73
CA ASP A 647 -12.71 6.73 -16.19
C ASP A 647 -12.01 8.03 -16.55
N LEU A 648 -10.76 8.15 -16.10
CA LEU A 648 -9.90 9.28 -16.44
C LEU A 648 -9.14 8.98 -17.72
N THR A 649 -9.30 9.82 -18.73
CA THR A 649 -8.65 9.67 -20.04
C THR A 649 -7.59 10.74 -20.24
N THR A 650 -6.51 10.39 -20.97
CA THR A 650 -5.57 11.39 -21.47
C THR A 650 -6.20 12.11 -22.66
N TYR A 651 -6.21 13.44 -22.64
CA TYR A 651 -6.57 14.27 -23.78
C TYR A 651 -5.33 14.60 -24.63
N ALA A 652 -4.29 15.11 -23.98
CA ALA A 652 -3.00 15.43 -24.59
C ALA A 652 -1.89 15.39 -23.52
N MET A 653 -0.66 15.10 -23.92
CA MET A 653 0.50 15.30 -23.05
C MET A 653 1.78 15.38 -23.86
N GLU A 654 2.77 16.05 -23.30
CA GLU A 654 4.14 16.00 -23.78
C GLU A 654 5.12 16.10 -22.58
N PRO A 655 6.12 15.20 -22.50
CA PRO A 655 6.28 14.00 -23.35
C PRO A 655 5.26 12.91 -23.01
N ALA A 656 5.10 11.96 -23.94
CA ALA A 656 4.43 10.69 -23.65
C ALA A 656 5.20 9.90 -22.56
N PRO A 657 4.54 8.96 -21.84
CA PRO A 657 5.19 8.23 -20.76
C PRO A 657 6.45 7.49 -21.23
N GLN A 658 7.52 7.63 -20.45
CA GLN A 658 8.84 7.04 -20.72
C GLN A 658 9.51 7.45 -22.04
N GLN A 659 9.01 8.50 -22.70
CA GLN A 659 9.65 9.10 -23.86
C GLN A 659 10.44 10.36 -23.47
N ASP A 660 11.40 10.72 -24.33
CA ASP A 660 12.17 11.95 -24.19
C ASP A 660 11.29 13.18 -24.44
N ALA A 661 11.54 14.23 -23.67
CA ALA A 661 10.85 15.52 -23.82
C ALA A 661 11.45 16.34 -24.96
N VAL A 662 10.60 17.08 -25.69
CA VAL A 662 11.07 18.07 -26.67
C VAL A 662 11.72 19.26 -25.97
N SER A 663 11.24 19.63 -24.78
CA SER A 663 11.84 20.67 -23.95
C SER A 663 12.50 20.09 -22.69
N PRO A 664 13.73 20.52 -22.33
CA PRO A 664 14.30 20.20 -21.03
C PRO A 664 13.60 20.94 -19.88
N ASP A 665 12.89 22.03 -20.19
CA ASP A 665 12.37 22.99 -19.22
C ASP A 665 10.86 22.91 -19.04
N MET A 666 10.14 22.46 -20.06
CA MET A 666 8.67 22.45 -20.11
C MET A 666 8.11 21.06 -20.33
N SER A 667 6.93 20.79 -19.77
CA SER A 667 6.13 19.59 -20.02
C SER A 667 4.69 19.86 -19.57
N PHE A 668 3.71 19.27 -20.25
CA PHE A 668 2.30 19.41 -19.89
C PHE A 668 1.50 18.12 -20.01
N ILE A 669 0.37 18.07 -19.33
CA ILE A 669 -0.62 17.01 -19.43
C ILE A 669 -2.02 17.61 -19.31
N GLU A 670 -2.92 17.15 -20.16
CA GLU A 670 -4.35 17.42 -20.07
C GLU A 670 -5.13 16.10 -20.04
N VAL A 671 -6.04 16.01 -19.08
CA VAL A 671 -6.90 14.84 -18.86
C VAL A 671 -8.38 15.24 -18.80
N GLU A 672 -9.25 14.27 -19.04
CA GLU A 672 -10.71 14.42 -18.95
C GLU A 672 -11.34 13.40 -17.99
N LEU A 673 -12.33 13.85 -17.20
CA LEU A 673 -13.14 13.03 -16.31
C LEU A 673 -14.64 13.39 -16.45
N PRO A 674 -15.54 12.42 -16.70
CA PRO A 674 -16.98 12.68 -16.84
C PRO A 674 -17.72 12.70 -15.49
N TYR A 675 -17.29 13.55 -14.55
CA TYR A 675 -17.86 13.65 -13.21
C TYR A 675 -18.68 14.95 -13.03
N GLY A 676 -19.98 14.80 -12.75
CA GLY A 676 -20.91 15.93 -12.55
C GLY A 676 -21.09 16.84 -13.77
N GLY A 677 -20.74 16.34 -14.95
CA GLY A 677 -20.52 17.08 -16.19
C GLY A 677 -19.23 16.57 -16.85
N ARG A 678 -18.68 17.31 -17.82
CA ARG A 678 -17.32 17.11 -18.32
C ARG A 678 -16.35 17.95 -17.52
N GLN A 679 -15.25 17.37 -17.08
CA GLN A 679 -14.16 18.08 -16.43
C GLN A 679 -12.85 17.86 -17.20
N ARG A 680 -12.11 18.93 -17.48
CA ARG A 680 -10.76 18.85 -18.06
C ARG A 680 -9.75 19.60 -17.21
N ARG A 681 -8.60 18.99 -16.97
CA ARG A 681 -7.52 19.60 -16.19
C ARG A 681 -6.23 19.56 -16.98
N CYS A 682 -5.72 20.73 -17.32
CA CYS A 682 -4.44 20.93 -17.98
C CYS A 682 -3.42 21.40 -16.94
N MET A 683 -2.34 20.65 -16.75
CA MET A 683 -1.24 20.97 -15.85
C MET A 683 0.07 21.06 -16.62
N ALA A 684 0.90 22.07 -16.33
CA ALA A 684 2.19 22.24 -16.99
C ALA A 684 3.30 22.65 -16.01
N LEU A 685 4.42 21.95 -16.05
CA LEU A 685 5.63 22.27 -15.28
C LEU A 685 6.54 23.14 -16.13
N ILE A 686 6.88 24.34 -15.65
CA ILE A 686 7.67 25.33 -16.38
C ILE A 686 8.87 25.75 -15.55
N ARG A 687 10.08 25.59 -16.10
CA ARG A 687 11.31 26.12 -15.52
C ARG A 687 11.57 27.54 -16.01
N THR A 688 11.97 28.40 -15.09
CA THR A 688 12.40 29.78 -15.39
C THR A 688 13.90 29.98 -15.20
N SER A 689 14.57 29.06 -14.50
CA SER A 689 16.04 29.01 -14.37
C SER A 689 16.49 27.63 -13.87
N ALA A 690 17.78 27.50 -13.55
CA ALA A 690 18.32 26.34 -12.85
C ALA A 690 17.73 26.13 -11.43
N SER A 691 17.23 27.18 -10.76
CA SER A 691 16.72 27.10 -9.38
C SER A 691 15.25 27.50 -9.19
N THR A 692 14.61 28.09 -10.20
CA THR A 692 13.22 28.59 -10.13
C THR A 692 12.34 27.99 -11.23
N GLY A 693 11.04 27.87 -10.94
CA GLY A 693 10.02 27.35 -11.84
C GLY A 693 8.70 27.21 -11.11
N PHE A 694 7.63 26.99 -11.87
CA PHE A 694 6.26 26.98 -11.37
C PHE A 694 5.43 25.89 -12.06
N LEU A 695 4.25 25.61 -11.51
CA LEU A 695 3.26 24.71 -12.07
C LEU A 695 2.03 25.52 -12.48
N VAL A 696 1.59 25.41 -13.73
CA VAL A 696 0.32 25.96 -14.22
C VAL A 696 -0.78 24.91 -14.07
N ASP A 697 -1.98 25.33 -13.70
CA ASP A 697 -3.18 24.49 -13.59
C ASP A 697 -4.41 25.24 -14.13
N VAL A 698 -4.93 24.77 -15.26
CA VAL A 698 -6.16 25.25 -15.91
C VAL A 698 -7.22 24.15 -15.80
N PHE A 699 -8.25 24.41 -15.00
CA PHE A 699 -9.31 23.44 -14.68
C PHE A 699 -10.67 23.91 -15.23
N ARG A 700 -11.21 23.14 -16.18
CA ARG A 700 -12.51 23.32 -16.82
C ARG A 700 -13.55 22.36 -16.25
N SER A 701 -14.79 22.82 -16.13
CA SER A 701 -15.91 21.99 -15.70
C SER A 701 -17.23 22.48 -16.30
N SER A 702 -18.00 21.60 -16.93
CA SER A 702 -19.26 21.94 -17.61
C SER A 702 -20.50 21.85 -16.71
N ASN A 703 -20.34 21.87 -15.38
CA ASN A 703 -21.51 21.83 -14.50
C ASN A 703 -22.21 23.20 -14.50
N GLU A 704 -23.48 23.21 -14.89
CA GLU A 704 -24.29 24.44 -15.05
C GLU A 704 -24.72 25.09 -13.73
N LYS A 705 -24.64 24.38 -12.59
CA LYS A 705 -25.05 24.93 -11.29
C LYS A 705 -23.92 25.74 -10.67
N SER A 706 -22.79 25.10 -10.45
CA SER A 706 -21.61 25.71 -9.85
C SER A 706 -20.41 24.79 -9.94
N ASN A 707 -19.22 25.34 -9.74
CA ASN A 707 -17.98 24.61 -9.65
C ASN A 707 -17.15 25.18 -8.50
N GLU A 708 -16.63 24.32 -7.63
CA GLU A 708 -15.80 24.73 -6.49
C GLU A 708 -14.42 24.11 -6.57
N TYR A 709 -13.41 24.94 -6.84
CA TYR A 709 -12.00 24.58 -6.78
C TYR A 709 -11.55 24.49 -5.32
N ARG A 710 -11.01 23.34 -4.89
CA ARG A 710 -10.40 23.18 -3.56
C ARG A 710 -8.93 22.86 -3.66
N LEU A 711 -8.14 23.51 -2.82
CA LEU A 711 -6.72 23.23 -2.65
C LEU A 711 -6.40 23.21 -1.17
N HIS A 712 -5.75 22.15 -0.70
CA HIS A 712 -5.15 22.13 0.63
C HIS A 712 -3.67 21.82 0.53
N SER A 713 -2.90 22.57 1.31
CA SER A 713 -1.44 22.53 1.31
C SER A 713 -0.92 22.15 2.69
N VAL A 714 0.40 22.20 2.82
CA VAL A 714 1.10 22.24 4.10
C VAL A 714 1.32 23.71 4.48
N GLY A 715 1.22 24.04 5.77
CA GLY A 715 1.45 25.40 6.25
C GLY A 715 0.70 25.69 7.53
N GLN A 716 1.00 26.83 8.15
CA GLN A 716 0.37 27.28 9.40
C GLN A 716 -0.94 28.05 9.16
N GLY A 717 -1.15 28.56 7.96
CA GLY A 717 -2.33 29.33 7.59
C GLY A 717 -2.31 29.73 6.12
N VAL A 718 -3.34 30.46 5.70
CA VAL A 718 -3.46 31.02 4.35
C VAL A 718 -3.87 32.49 4.45
N ALA A 719 -3.12 33.37 3.79
CA ALA A 719 -3.49 34.76 3.59
C ALA A 719 -3.78 34.98 2.10
N VAL A 720 -4.84 35.73 1.78
CA VAL A 720 -5.19 36.02 0.37
C VAL A 720 -5.08 37.51 0.15
N TYR A 721 -4.44 37.89 -0.95
CA TYR A 721 -4.17 39.26 -1.35
C TYR A 721 -4.89 39.56 -2.67
N ASP A 722 -5.30 40.81 -2.84
CA ASP A 722 -6.02 41.29 -4.02
C ASP A 722 -5.19 41.36 -5.30
N HIS A 723 -3.87 41.18 -5.21
CA HIS A 723 -2.88 40.88 -6.25
C HIS A 723 -1.52 40.61 -5.59
N ASP A 724 -0.49 40.36 -6.39
CA ASP A 724 0.87 40.22 -5.86
C ASP A 724 1.41 41.55 -5.32
N GLY A 725 1.98 41.54 -4.10
CA GLY A 725 2.37 42.75 -3.37
C GLY A 725 1.19 43.62 -2.89
N GLY A 726 -0.04 43.14 -3.09
CA GLY A 726 -1.28 43.85 -2.82
C GLY A 726 -1.75 43.86 -1.37
N THR A 727 -2.99 44.29 -1.15
CA THR A 727 -3.59 44.37 0.19
C THR A 727 -4.22 43.03 0.56
N ALA A 728 -4.03 42.59 1.81
CA ALA A 728 -4.68 41.41 2.33
C ALA A 728 -6.21 41.58 2.30
N LEU A 729 -6.91 40.59 1.74
CA LEU A 729 -8.35 40.58 1.66
C LEU A 729 -8.97 40.31 3.04
N PRO A 730 -10.10 40.97 3.37
CA PRO A 730 -10.82 40.69 4.60
C PRO A 730 -11.55 39.36 4.50
N PHE A 731 -11.66 38.66 5.64
CA PHE A 731 -12.38 37.40 5.75
C PHE A 731 -13.29 37.42 6.98
N ALA A 732 -14.50 36.88 6.83
CA ALA A 732 -15.48 36.78 7.91
C ALA A 732 -15.98 35.35 8.05
N SER A 733 -16.37 34.96 9.26
CA SER A 733 -16.98 33.66 9.52
C SER A 733 -18.22 33.45 8.65
N THR A 734 -18.37 32.23 8.12
CA THR A 734 -19.50 31.86 7.25
C THR A 734 -20.13 30.53 7.67
N THR A 735 -21.40 30.34 7.30
CA THR A 735 -22.11 29.05 7.35
C THR A 735 -22.05 28.30 6.02
N ASP A 736 -21.40 28.87 5.00
CA ASP A 736 -21.05 28.14 3.77
C ASP A 736 -20.09 26.99 4.10
N LEU A 737 -19.82 26.10 3.13
CA LEU A 737 -19.04 24.87 3.36
C LEU A 737 -19.62 24.04 4.51
N ALA A 738 -20.90 23.67 4.40
CA ALA A 738 -21.64 22.92 5.43
C ALA A 738 -22.20 21.58 4.92
N ASN A 739 -21.66 21.04 3.80
CA ASN A 739 -22.15 19.81 3.23
C ASN A 739 -21.37 18.60 3.79
N ALA A 740 -21.97 17.92 4.77
CA ALA A 740 -21.46 16.69 5.36
C ALA A 740 -21.12 15.59 4.32
N LYS A 741 -21.82 15.55 3.17
CA LYS A 741 -21.54 14.57 2.11
C LYS A 741 -20.22 14.86 1.39
N LEU A 742 -19.75 16.11 1.41
CA LEU A 742 -18.43 16.52 0.91
C LEU A 742 -17.35 16.43 2.02
N GLY A 743 -17.75 16.21 3.27
CA GLY A 743 -16.83 16.14 4.42
C GLY A 743 -16.66 17.47 5.16
N ASP A 744 -17.47 18.48 4.85
CA ASP A 744 -17.26 19.83 5.37
C ASP A 744 -17.44 19.96 6.90
N ASP A 745 -17.99 18.95 7.57
CA ASP A 745 -18.06 18.87 9.04
C ASP A 745 -16.67 18.75 9.70
N TYR A 746 -15.64 18.42 8.91
CA TYR A 746 -14.25 18.33 9.35
C TYR A 746 -13.42 19.57 9.01
N LEU A 747 -14.06 20.60 8.46
CA LEU A 747 -13.47 21.91 8.24
C LEU A 747 -13.77 22.79 9.46
N GLU A 748 -12.73 23.49 9.93
CA GLU A 748 -12.81 24.53 10.95
C GLU A 748 -12.44 25.89 10.33
N ASP A 749 -12.61 26.98 11.08
CA ASP A 749 -12.26 28.34 10.66
C ASP A 749 -12.80 28.66 9.26
N LYS A 750 -14.08 28.36 9.02
CA LYS A 750 -14.72 28.57 7.72
C LYS A 750 -14.91 30.06 7.50
N LEU A 751 -14.11 30.64 6.62
CA LEU A 751 -14.14 32.06 6.33
C LEU A 751 -14.49 32.31 4.87
N LYS A 752 -15.19 33.41 4.62
CA LYS A 752 -15.59 33.92 3.31
C LYS A 752 -15.07 35.33 3.13
N CYS A 753 -14.54 35.62 1.94
CA CYS A 753 -14.25 37.00 1.54
C CYS A 753 -15.57 37.72 1.24
N PRO A 754 -15.91 38.83 1.93
CA PRO A 754 -17.13 39.59 1.66
C PRO A 754 -16.99 40.51 0.45
N ARG A 755 -15.77 40.71 -0.08
CA ARG A 755 -15.48 41.60 -1.20
C ARG A 755 -15.61 40.84 -2.52
N ALA A 756 -16.18 41.50 -3.54
CA ALA A 756 -16.12 41.04 -4.92
C ALA A 756 -14.68 41.04 -5.45
N ILE A 757 -14.33 40.06 -6.28
CA ILE A 757 -12.96 39.85 -6.75
C ILE A 757 -12.79 40.44 -8.15
N GLU A 758 -12.31 41.67 -8.27
CA GLU A 758 -12.24 42.36 -9.58
C GLU A 758 -10.88 42.19 -10.30
N GLY A 759 -9.89 41.55 -9.67
CA GLY A 759 -8.53 41.38 -10.20
C GLY A 759 -7.87 40.04 -9.84
N ASN A 760 -6.59 39.90 -10.16
CA ASN A 760 -5.80 38.70 -9.89
C ASN A 760 -5.61 38.49 -8.40
N LEU A 761 -5.67 37.26 -7.90
CA LEU A 761 -5.46 36.97 -6.48
C LEU A 761 -4.13 36.26 -6.26
N ARG A 762 -3.52 36.51 -5.10
CA ARG A 762 -2.40 35.71 -4.59
C ARG A 762 -2.80 35.15 -3.23
N ALA A 763 -2.91 33.83 -3.11
CA ALA A 763 -3.00 33.18 -1.80
C ALA A 763 -1.61 32.68 -1.40
N VAL A 764 -1.18 33.04 -0.20
CA VAL A 764 0.12 32.69 0.37
C VAL A 764 -0.09 31.74 1.53
N LEU A 765 0.51 30.56 1.41
CA LEU A 765 0.53 29.54 2.45
C LEU A 765 1.93 29.52 3.07
N ASP A 766 2.00 30.00 4.32
CA ASP A 766 3.25 30.13 5.05
C ASP A 766 3.67 28.76 5.60
N ILE A 767 4.91 28.37 5.33
CA ILE A 767 5.50 27.10 5.77
C ILE A 767 6.71 27.44 6.65
N ALA A 768 6.59 27.16 7.94
CA ALA A 768 7.64 27.41 8.93
C ALA A 768 8.93 26.63 8.65
N ASP A 769 10.04 27.16 9.19
CA ASP A 769 11.34 26.49 9.24
C ASP A 769 11.25 25.12 9.94
N ASP A 770 12.06 24.17 9.50
CA ASP A 770 12.14 22.84 10.12
C ASP A 770 13.53 22.22 10.01
N LYS A 771 14.16 21.95 11.16
CA LYS A 771 15.40 21.14 11.29
C LYS A 771 16.48 21.50 10.25
N GLY A 772 16.80 22.78 10.13
CA GLY A 772 17.82 23.28 9.19
C GLY A 772 17.33 23.48 7.76
N ARG A 773 16.05 23.21 7.46
CA ARG A 773 15.40 23.70 6.23
C ARG A 773 14.83 25.10 6.48
N PRO A 774 15.10 26.06 5.59
CA PRO A 774 14.51 27.39 5.67
C PRO A 774 13.00 27.32 5.42
N GLY A 775 12.27 28.24 6.03
CA GLY A 775 10.86 28.45 5.81
C GLY A 775 10.57 28.74 4.35
N LEU A 776 9.45 28.21 3.89
CA LEU A 776 8.99 28.38 2.53
C LEU A 776 7.72 29.22 2.51
N GLU A 777 7.49 29.79 1.35
CA GLU A 777 6.23 30.38 0.98
C GLU A 777 5.69 29.61 -0.22
N PHE A 778 4.47 29.08 -0.10
CA PHE A 778 3.76 28.49 -1.22
C PHE A 778 2.70 29.47 -1.71
N SER A 779 2.94 30.05 -2.88
CA SER A 779 2.08 31.02 -3.52
C SER A 779 1.18 30.36 -4.57
N VAL A 780 -0.10 30.69 -4.48
CA VAL A 780 -1.16 30.35 -5.45
C VAL A 780 -1.61 31.63 -6.10
N PHE A 781 -1.13 31.88 -7.32
CA PHE A 781 -1.55 33.00 -8.14
C PHE A 781 -2.78 32.57 -8.93
N LEU A 782 -3.95 33.11 -8.61
CA LEU A 782 -5.20 32.83 -9.29
C LEU A 782 -5.57 34.00 -10.19
N ALA A 783 -5.76 33.74 -11.47
CA ALA A 783 -6.35 34.71 -12.39
C ALA A 783 -7.82 34.95 -12.02
N GLY A 784 -8.08 35.99 -11.22
CA GLY A 784 -9.36 36.28 -10.60
C GLY A 784 -10.43 36.81 -11.57
N ARG A 785 -11.66 36.88 -11.08
CA ARG A 785 -12.86 37.31 -11.81
C ARG A 785 -13.97 37.71 -10.84
N ALA A 786 -14.83 38.64 -11.25
CA ALA A 786 -15.84 39.28 -10.40
C ALA A 786 -16.84 38.30 -9.77
N ASP A 787 -17.11 37.18 -10.45
CA ASP A 787 -18.05 36.14 -10.04
C ASP A 787 -17.43 35.05 -9.15
N TYR A 788 -16.15 35.15 -8.79
CA TYR A 788 -15.57 34.26 -7.79
C TYR A 788 -16.04 34.60 -6.37
N THR A 789 -16.42 33.54 -5.65
CA THR A 789 -16.51 33.58 -4.19
C THR A 789 -15.33 32.84 -3.59
N VAL A 790 -14.57 33.51 -2.73
CA VAL A 790 -13.34 32.98 -2.15
C VAL A 790 -13.55 32.64 -0.68
N TYR A 791 -13.08 31.45 -0.31
CA TYR A 791 -13.14 30.92 1.05
C TYR A 791 -11.77 30.46 1.51
N THR A 792 -11.56 30.51 2.81
CA THR A 792 -10.47 29.80 3.49
C THR A 792 -11.07 28.94 4.59
N ALA A 793 -10.41 27.81 4.89
CA ALA A 793 -10.76 26.97 6.03
C ALA A 793 -9.56 26.16 6.51
N THR A 794 -9.71 25.52 7.66
CA THR A 794 -8.70 24.65 8.26
C THR A 794 -9.21 23.19 8.28
N GLY A 795 -8.63 22.34 7.45
CA GLY A 795 -8.93 20.90 7.41
C GLY A 795 -8.12 20.08 8.43
N LEU A 796 -8.39 18.77 8.46
CA LEU A 796 -7.58 17.81 9.24
C LEU A 796 -6.15 17.65 8.71
N GLN A 797 -5.31 16.95 9.47
CA GLN A 797 -3.92 16.68 9.09
C GLN A 797 -3.84 15.90 7.78
N ARG A 798 -2.89 16.31 6.93
CA ARG A 798 -2.49 15.62 5.69
C ARG A 798 -1.50 14.50 6.01
N LYS A 799 -1.97 13.26 6.09
CA LYS A 799 -1.12 12.12 6.44
C LYS A 799 -0.09 11.76 5.36
N ALA A 800 -0.26 12.27 4.15
CA ALA A 800 0.73 12.16 3.07
C ALA A 800 1.76 13.30 3.03
N ALA A 801 1.68 14.28 3.94
CA ALA A 801 2.67 15.35 4.04
C ALA A 801 4.02 14.88 4.61
N ASP A 802 5.07 15.63 4.34
CA ASP A 802 6.38 15.48 4.99
C ASP A 802 6.31 15.78 6.48
N ARG A 803 7.16 15.09 7.27
CA ARG A 803 7.36 15.47 8.67
C ARG A 803 8.07 16.83 8.75
N PRO A 804 7.70 17.69 9.73
CA PRO A 804 6.68 17.49 10.77
C PRO A 804 5.25 17.91 10.35
N PHE A 805 5.06 18.38 9.12
CA PHE A 805 3.78 18.90 8.62
C PHE A 805 2.67 17.85 8.56
N ASP A 806 3.01 16.55 8.54
CA ASP A 806 2.07 15.41 8.68
C ASP A 806 1.23 15.42 9.97
N LYS A 807 1.60 16.25 10.95
CA LYS A 807 0.90 16.43 12.23
C LYS A 807 0.18 17.77 12.33
N MET A 808 0.32 18.65 11.35
CA MET A 808 -0.32 19.97 11.35
C MET A 808 -1.67 19.90 10.66
N ARG A 809 -2.61 20.74 11.10
CA ARG A 809 -3.87 20.94 10.38
C ARG A 809 -3.59 21.61 9.04
N ALA A 810 -4.43 21.35 8.05
CA ALA A 810 -4.15 21.73 6.68
C ALA A 810 -4.91 23.02 6.30
N PRO A 811 -4.23 24.12 5.97
CA PRO A 811 -4.90 25.28 5.39
C PRO A 811 -5.52 24.90 4.03
N MET A 812 -6.73 25.40 3.80
CA MET A 812 -7.50 25.20 2.58
C MET A 812 -7.86 26.55 1.96
N LEU A 813 -7.64 26.65 0.65
CA LEU A 813 -8.25 27.67 -0.21
C LEU A 813 -9.38 27.00 -0.99
N ALA A 814 -10.56 27.63 -1.02
CA ALA A 814 -11.63 27.25 -1.93
C ALA A 814 -12.15 28.44 -2.73
N VAL A 815 -12.41 28.22 -4.01
CA VAL A 815 -12.92 29.24 -4.93
C VAL A 815 -14.11 28.66 -5.66
N ARG A 816 -15.27 29.31 -5.48
CA ARG A 816 -16.53 28.89 -6.10
C ARG A 816 -16.87 29.82 -7.25
N LEU A 817 -17.23 29.21 -8.38
CA LEU A 817 -17.77 29.86 -9.57
C LEU A 817 -19.23 29.40 -9.77
N PRO A 818 -20.22 30.29 -9.76
CA PRO A 818 -21.59 29.96 -10.16
C PRO A 818 -21.64 29.65 -11.66
N GLY A 819 -22.34 28.58 -12.04
CA GLY A 819 -22.43 28.13 -13.43
C GLY A 819 -21.19 27.41 -13.96
N GLU A 820 -21.16 27.20 -15.28
CA GLU A 820 -20.09 26.46 -15.95
C GLU A 820 -18.72 27.16 -15.84
N ALA A 821 -17.67 26.36 -15.68
CA ALA A 821 -16.27 26.78 -15.69
C ALA A 821 -15.54 26.32 -16.97
N TRP A 822 -16.25 26.11 -18.09
CA TRP A 822 -15.67 25.54 -19.31
C TRP A 822 -14.88 26.57 -20.13
N ASP A 823 -15.56 27.64 -20.55
CA ASP A 823 -14.96 28.78 -21.28
C ASP A 823 -14.42 29.87 -20.34
N ARG A 824 -14.57 29.63 -19.03
CA ARG A 824 -14.13 30.52 -17.95
C ARG A 824 -13.43 29.73 -16.83
N PRO A 825 -12.34 29.02 -17.15
CA PRO A 825 -11.73 28.06 -16.23
C PRO A 825 -11.12 28.71 -15.00
N PHE A 826 -10.98 27.90 -13.95
CA PHE A 826 -10.01 28.19 -12.89
C PHE A 826 -8.62 28.11 -13.52
N ALA A 827 -7.87 29.20 -13.44
CA ALA A 827 -6.52 29.28 -14.00
C ALA A 827 -5.57 29.77 -12.91
N THR A 828 -4.69 28.87 -12.48
CA THR A 828 -3.81 29.07 -11.33
C THR A 828 -2.35 28.78 -11.68
N VAL A 829 -1.45 29.50 -11.03
CA VAL A 829 -0.01 29.28 -11.09
C VAL A 829 0.53 29.07 -9.69
N TYR A 830 1.28 27.99 -9.50
CA TYR A 830 1.83 27.54 -8.23
C TYR A 830 3.33 27.76 -8.19
N GLU A 831 3.80 28.48 -7.17
CA GLU A 831 5.23 28.64 -6.90
C GLU A 831 5.53 28.34 -5.43
N ALA A 832 6.58 27.54 -5.18
CA ALA A 832 7.18 27.44 -3.87
C ALA A 832 8.55 28.14 -3.88
N ALA A 833 8.73 29.08 -2.97
CA ALA A 833 9.95 29.86 -2.84
C ALA A 833 10.41 29.88 -1.37
N LYS A 834 11.66 30.32 -1.14
CA LYS A 834 12.03 30.74 0.21
C LYS A 834 11.22 32.01 0.52
N LYS A 835 10.92 32.24 1.80
CA LYS A 835 10.15 33.42 2.22
C LYS A 835 10.77 34.69 1.65
N GLY A 836 9.96 35.52 0.99
CA GLY A 836 10.38 36.78 0.39
C GLY A 836 11.18 36.65 -0.91
N THR A 837 11.28 35.47 -1.53
CA THR A 837 12.07 35.25 -2.76
C THR A 837 11.25 34.67 -3.91
N SER A 838 9.94 34.94 -3.96
CA SER A 838 9.09 34.56 -5.10
C SER A 838 9.68 35.12 -6.40
N ALA A 839 9.77 34.30 -7.43
CA ALA A 839 10.30 34.72 -8.73
C ALA A 839 9.20 35.25 -9.64
N ILE A 840 7.94 34.89 -9.37
CA ILE A 840 6.76 35.45 -10.03
C ILE A 840 6.47 36.82 -9.41
N GLN A 841 6.13 37.79 -10.26
CA GLN A 841 5.73 39.15 -9.88
C GLN A 841 4.27 39.42 -10.23
N THR A 842 3.79 38.91 -11.36
CA THR A 842 2.37 39.04 -11.74
C THR A 842 1.91 37.83 -12.54
N VAL A 843 0.63 37.50 -12.41
CA VAL A 843 -0.09 36.56 -13.27
C VAL A 843 -1.37 37.22 -13.71
N THR A 844 -1.50 37.49 -15.01
CA THR A 844 -2.63 38.21 -15.59
C THR A 844 -3.32 37.36 -16.64
N ARG A 845 -4.65 37.39 -16.65
CA ARG A 845 -5.44 36.76 -17.72
C ARG A 845 -5.59 37.74 -18.88
N LEU A 846 -5.07 37.36 -20.05
CA LEU A 846 -5.20 38.18 -21.27
C LEU A 846 -6.42 37.79 -22.10
N ALA A 847 -6.83 36.52 -22.05
CA ALA A 847 -8.01 36.01 -22.75
C ALA A 847 -8.63 34.81 -22.03
N ASP A 848 -9.92 34.62 -22.25
CA ASP A 848 -10.75 33.46 -21.88
C ASP A 848 -11.75 33.19 -23.00
N GLY A 849 -12.53 32.12 -22.89
CA GLY A 849 -13.41 31.63 -23.94
C GLY A 849 -12.93 30.28 -24.45
N SER A 850 -12.91 30.14 -25.77
CA SER A 850 -12.32 28.96 -26.44
C SER A 850 -10.80 28.87 -26.30
N LEU A 851 -10.13 29.97 -25.90
CA LEU A 851 -8.70 30.01 -25.55
C LEU A 851 -8.50 30.77 -24.24
N THR A 852 -7.83 30.13 -23.28
CA THR A 852 -7.31 30.82 -22.09
C THR A 852 -5.86 31.21 -22.32
N VAL A 853 -5.53 32.49 -22.13
CA VAL A 853 -4.16 33.00 -22.17
C VAL A 853 -3.79 33.65 -20.85
N LEU A 854 -2.71 33.16 -20.22
CA LEU A 854 -2.10 33.76 -19.03
C LEU A 854 -0.77 34.42 -19.40
N GLU A 855 -0.56 35.63 -18.94
CA GLU A 855 0.76 36.28 -18.91
C GLU A 855 1.34 36.18 -17.50
N ILE A 856 2.53 35.61 -17.39
CA ILE A 856 3.25 35.44 -16.13
C ILE A 856 4.53 36.25 -16.24
N THR A 857 4.60 37.37 -15.52
CA THR A 857 5.82 38.17 -15.43
C THR A 857 6.57 37.75 -14.18
N GLY A 858 7.85 37.43 -14.34
CA GLY A 858 8.75 37.13 -13.25
C GLY A 858 10.01 37.98 -13.31
N ALA A 859 10.85 37.85 -12.29
CA ALA A 859 12.08 38.62 -12.16
C ALA A 859 13.04 38.48 -13.36
N ASN A 860 12.95 37.37 -14.11
CA ASN A 860 13.86 37.05 -15.21
C ASN A 860 13.21 37.13 -16.60
N GLY A 861 11.91 37.45 -16.70
CA GLY A 861 11.21 37.47 -17.99
C GLY A 861 9.72 37.18 -17.93
N THR A 862 9.12 37.05 -19.11
CA THR A 862 7.67 36.90 -19.30
C THR A 862 7.34 35.58 -19.97
N HIS A 863 6.25 34.94 -19.54
CA HIS A 863 5.74 33.69 -20.11
C HIS A 863 4.27 33.88 -20.51
N HIS A 864 3.94 33.55 -21.75
CA HIS A 864 2.55 33.43 -22.19
C HIS A 864 2.16 31.97 -22.20
N ILE A 865 1.13 31.60 -21.45
CA ILE A 865 0.59 30.25 -21.38
C ILE A 865 -0.72 30.20 -22.14
N LEU A 866 -0.83 29.30 -23.11
CA LEU A 866 -2.00 29.15 -23.97
C LEU A 866 -2.60 27.76 -23.75
N SER A 867 -3.89 27.69 -23.43
CA SER A 867 -4.64 26.43 -23.30
C SER A 867 -5.99 26.58 -24.01
N ALA A 868 -6.17 25.85 -25.12
CA ALA A 868 -7.40 25.89 -25.90
C ALA A 868 -8.42 24.84 -25.46
N VAL A 869 -9.69 25.14 -25.70
CA VAL A 869 -10.79 24.18 -25.55
C VAL A 869 -10.78 23.14 -26.67
N SER A 870 -10.48 23.56 -27.91
CA SER A 870 -10.43 22.69 -29.09
C SER A 870 -9.12 22.89 -29.83
N PRO A 871 -8.34 21.83 -30.11
CA PRO A 871 -7.05 21.96 -30.77
C PRO A 871 -7.16 22.38 -32.24
N ASP A 872 -8.31 22.09 -32.88
CA ASP A 872 -8.52 22.37 -34.30
C ASP A 872 -8.87 23.84 -34.57
N GLN A 873 -9.20 24.61 -33.54
CA GLN A 873 -9.59 26.01 -33.69
C GLN A 873 -8.35 26.91 -33.70
N PRO A 874 -8.10 27.70 -34.77
CA PRO A 874 -7.06 28.70 -34.74
C PRO A 874 -7.50 29.93 -33.92
N HIS A 875 -6.56 30.46 -33.16
CA HIS A 875 -6.76 31.63 -32.31
C HIS A 875 -5.71 32.70 -32.59
N GLN A 876 -6.11 33.97 -32.45
CA GLN A 876 -5.23 35.14 -32.56
C GLN A 876 -5.44 36.04 -31.34
N LEU A 877 -4.35 36.46 -30.71
CA LEU A 877 -4.34 37.51 -29.68
C LEU A 877 -3.12 38.41 -29.89
N GLY A 878 -3.34 39.65 -30.34
CA GLY A 878 -2.22 40.54 -30.68
C GLY A 878 -1.35 39.90 -31.78
N THR A 879 -0.06 39.71 -31.52
CA THR A 879 0.86 39.00 -32.43
C THR A 879 0.88 37.49 -32.23
N LEU A 880 0.30 36.97 -31.15
CA LEU A 880 0.24 35.55 -30.88
C LEU A 880 -0.78 34.88 -31.81
N ARG A 881 -0.36 33.86 -32.58
CA ARG A 881 -1.27 32.87 -33.18
C ARG A 881 -1.01 31.50 -32.62
N PHE A 882 -2.07 30.74 -32.44
CA PHE A 882 -2.01 29.41 -31.87
C PHE A 882 -3.14 28.53 -32.39
N GLN A 883 -2.80 27.32 -32.79
CA GLN A 883 -3.74 26.24 -33.08
C GLN A 883 -3.17 24.94 -32.50
N GLY A 884 -3.81 24.41 -31.47
CA GLY A 884 -3.35 23.24 -30.73
C GLY A 884 -3.96 23.14 -29.34
N THR A 885 -3.48 22.19 -28.53
CA THR A 885 -3.99 21.97 -27.17
C THR A 885 -3.35 22.92 -26.15
N PHE A 886 -2.02 22.92 -26.08
CA PHE A 886 -1.26 23.72 -25.13
C PHE A 886 -0.04 24.37 -25.79
N ALA A 887 0.32 25.58 -25.36
CA ALA A 887 1.57 26.21 -25.76
C ALA A 887 2.13 27.14 -24.66
N THR A 888 3.43 27.40 -24.75
CA THR A 888 4.11 28.42 -23.96
C THR A 888 5.04 29.24 -24.84
N VAL A 889 5.03 30.57 -24.68
CA VAL A 889 6.05 31.47 -25.23
C VAL A 889 6.77 32.11 -24.06
N ALA A 890 8.00 31.69 -23.81
CA ALA A 890 8.85 32.22 -22.75
C ALA A 890 9.91 33.16 -23.31
N LYS A 891 10.06 34.34 -22.72
CA LYS A 891 11.10 35.33 -23.03
C LYS A 891 11.87 35.63 -21.74
N ILE A 892 13.06 35.07 -21.59
CA ILE A 892 13.89 35.09 -20.39
C ILE A 892 15.25 35.71 -20.72
N GLY A 893 15.43 37.00 -20.42
CA GLY A 893 16.63 37.73 -20.85
C GLY A 893 16.78 37.70 -22.38
N THR A 894 17.89 37.15 -22.89
CA THR A 894 18.12 36.95 -24.34
C THR A 894 17.65 35.60 -24.86
N HIS A 895 17.10 34.75 -23.99
CA HIS A 895 16.56 33.45 -24.35
C HIS A 895 15.06 33.54 -24.67
N THR A 896 14.65 33.06 -25.84
CA THR A 896 13.24 32.88 -26.20
C THR A 896 12.97 31.41 -26.45
N GLU A 897 11.93 30.84 -25.82
CA GLU A 897 11.46 29.48 -26.09
C GLU A 897 9.99 29.49 -26.52
N LEU A 898 9.72 28.98 -27.72
CA LEU A 898 8.39 28.64 -28.19
C LEU A 898 8.19 27.14 -27.99
N TYR A 899 7.28 26.78 -27.10
CA TYR A 899 6.89 25.42 -26.80
C TYR A 899 5.46 25.18 -27.28
N LEU A 900 5.30 24.32 -28.28
CA LEU A 900 4.02 23.85 -28.78
C LEU A 900 3.79 22.43 -28.26
N GLY A 901 2.82 22.28 -27.37
CA GLY A 901 2.42 21.01 -26.78
C GLY A 901 1.19 20.44 -27.49
N LYS A 902 1.43 19.58 -28.50
CA LYS A 902 0.41 18.98 -29.37
C LYS A 902 -0.48 20.02 -30.08
N GLY A 903 -0.01 20.49 -31.22
CA GLY A 903 -0.74 21.42 -32.09
C GLY A 903 -0.12 21.53 -33.47
N VAL A 904 -0.57 22.50 -34.28
CA VAL A 904 -0.14 22.69 -35.67
C VAL A 904 0.49 24.05 -35.93
N GLU A 905 0.19 25.07 -35.12
CA GLU A 905 0.75 26.42 -35.29
C GLU A 905 1.01 27.10 -33.95
N LEU A 906 2.16 27.75 -33.83
CA LEU A 906 2.47 28.72 -32.77
C LEU A 906 3.37 29.83 -33.34
N THR A 907 3.00 31.09 -33.15
CA THR A 907 3.85 32.24 -33.47
C THR A 907 3.76 33.30 -32.38
N ASP A 908 4.87 34.00 -32.14
CA ASP A 908 4.89 35.20 -31.30
C ASP A 908 4.92 36.51 -32.11
N GLY A 909 4.83 36.39 -33.44
CA GLY A 909 4.96 37.47 -34.42
C GLY A 909 6.36 37.61 -35.01
N THR A 910 7.40 37.12 -34.33
CA THR A 910 8.81 37.16 -34.80
C THR A 910 9.33 35.76 -35.12
N HIS A 911 8.91 34.78 -34.33
CA HIS A 911 9.28 33.39 -34.44
C HIS A 911 8.02 32.55 -34.64
N ALA A 912 8.11 31.50 -35.46
CA ALA A 912 6.96 30.65 -35.76
C ALA A 912 7.33 29.18 -35.87
N ILE A 913 6.38 28.33 -35.49
CA ILE A 913 6.37 26.88 -35.68
C ILE A 913 5.07 26.56 -36.44
N GLN A 914 5.18 25.84 -37.56
CA GLN A 914 4.04 25.39 -38.36
C GLN A 914 4.22 23.93 -38.78
N SER A 915 3.18 23.12 -38.62
CA SER A 915 3.12 21.78 -39.19
C SER A 915 3.20 21.84 -40.72
N LEU A 916 3.86 20.88 -41.36
CA LEU A 916 3.96 20.86 -42.83
C LEU A 916 2.66 20.42 -43.52
N ASP A 917 1.96 19.46 -42.93
CA ASP A 917 0.79 18.80 -43.52
C ASP A 917 -0.48 18.92 -42.64
N GLY A 918 -0.40 19.72 -41.57
CA GLY A 918 -1.51 19.87 -40.61
C GLY A 918 -1.57 18.77 -39.56
N THR A 919 -0.61 17.84 -39.52
CA THR A 919 -0.50 16.86 -38.43
C THR A 919 -0.14 17.57 -37.13
N GLU A 920 -0.81 17.23 -36.03
CA GLU A 920 -0.44 17.70 -34.70
C GLU A 920 0.95 17.20 -34.30
N LEU A 921 1.76 18.09 -33.74
CA LEU A 921 3.10 17.79 -33.28
C LEU A 921 3.42 18.51 -31.99
N SER A 922 4.50 18.09 -31.34
CA SER A 922 5.09 18.85 -30.25
C SER A 922 6.46 19.36 -30.62
N VAL A 923 6.74 20.61 -30.26
CA VAL A 923 7.97 21.32 -30.64
C VAL A 923 8.46 22.19 -29.49
N SER A 924 9.76 22.21 -29.26
CA SER A 924 10.45 23.25 -28.50
C SER A 924 11.46 23.93 -29.42
N LEU A 925 11.25 25.21 -29.70
CA LEU A 925 12.18 26.08 -30.42
C LEU A 925 12.84 27.03 -29.41
N ARG A 926 14.13 26.84 -29.18
CA ARG A 926 14.93 27.57 -28.19
C ARG A 926 15.93 28.46 -28.90
N ILE A 927 15.79 29.76 -28.71
CA ILE A 927 16.63 30.80 -29.32
C ILE A 927 17.46 31.43 -28.22
N VAL A 928 18.76 31.58 -28.45
CA VAL A 928 19.72 32.22 -27.55
C VAL A 928 20.70 33.06 -28.38
N ASP A 929 21.50 33.90 -27.71
CA ASP A 929 22.57 34.64 -28.37
C ASP A 929 23.53 33.67 -29.08
N GLY A 930 23.61 33.77 -30.41
CA GLY A 930 24.50 32.95 -31.24
C GLY A 930 23.87 31.72 -31.92
N GLY A 931 22.56 31.47 -31.76
CA GLY A 931 21.86 30.46 -32.56
C GLY A 931 20.50 30.00 -32.02
N ALA A 932 19.86 29.10 -32.75
CA ALA A 932 18.64 28.44 -32.32
C ALA A 932 18.80 26.92 -32.31
N THR A 933 18.11 26.27 -31.39
CA THR A 933 17.99 24.81 -31.31
C THR A 933 16.53 24.41 -31.31
N ILE A 934 16.21 23.29 -31.93
CA ILE A 934 14.85 22.79 -32.03
C ILE A 934 14.77 21.30 -31.73
N SER A 935 13.73 20.93 -31.00
CA SER A 935 13.27 19.56 -30.86
C SER A 935 11.85 19.45 -31.43
N ALA A 936 11.58 18.47 -32.27
CA ALA A 936 10.27 18.28 -32.89
C ALA A 936 9.91 16.79 -33.02
N THR A 937 8.64 16.45 -32.78
CA THR A 937 8.13 15.07 -32.91
C THR A 937 7.69 14.71 -34.33
N ALA A 938 7.48 15.71 -35.19
CA ALA A 938 7.07 15.55 -36.58
C ALA A 938 7.75 16.63 -37.46
N PRO A 939 7.79 16.48 -38.79
CA PRO A 939 8.33 17.49 -39.68
C PRO A 939 7.58 18.83 -39.53
N CYS A 940 8.31 19.93 -39.47
CA CYS A 940 7.72 21.26 -39.32
C CYS A 940 8.50 22.34 -40.07
N ARG A 941 7.83 23.45 -40.33
CA ARG A 941 8.42 24.70 -40.79
C ARG A 941 8.65 25.61 -39.60
N VAL A 942 9.83 26.20 -39.54
CA VAL A 942 10.25 27.05 -38.43
C VAL A 942 10.76 28.36 -38.97
N THR A 943 10.32 29.46 -38.38
CA THR A 943 10.81 30.81 -38.70
C THR A 943 11.51 31.40 -37.49
N VAL A 944 12.74 31.89 -37.70
CA VAL A 944 13.54 32.63 -36.70
C VAL A 944 14.00 33.93 -37.32
N ALA A 945 13.49 35.08 -36.84
CA ALA A 945 13.86 36.41 -37.31
C ALA A 945 13.93 36.50 -38.86
N ASP A 946 12.80 36.16 -39.49
CA ASP A 946 12.54 36.18 -40.95
C ASP A 946 13.19 35.05 -41.78
N LYS A 947 14.01 34.18 -41.19
CA LYS A 947 14.53 32.99 -41.88
C LYS A 947 13.66 31.79 -41.61
N THR A 948 13.13 31.21 -42.68
CA THR A 948 12.29 30.02 -42.63
C THR A 948 13.03 28.79 -43.13
N THR A 949 12.97 27.70 -42.38
CA THR A 949 13.56 26.40 -42.76
C THR A 949 12.60 25.26 -42.43
N THR A 950 12.77 24.14 -43.12
CA THR A 950 12.06 22.89 -42.82
C THR A 950 12.94 22.00 -41.96
N VAL A 951 12.37 21.49 -40.88
CA VAL A 951 13.04 20.67 -39.88
C VAL A 951 12.41 19.29 -39.85
N GLN A 952 13.23 18.25 -39.83
CA GLN A 952 12.80 16.85 -39.68
C GLN A 952 12.64 16.50 -38.19
N PRO A 953 11.92 15.42 -37.83
CA PRO A 953 11.79 15.00 -36.44
C PRO A 953 13.14 14.71 -35.79
N GLY A 954 13.30 15.09 -34.53
CA GLY A 954 14.54 14.89 -33.79
C GLY A 954 14.68 15.89 -32.64
N LEU A 955 15.56 15.57 -31.69
CA LEU A 955 15.79 16.38 -30.49
C LEU A 955 17.07 17.23 -30.63
N ASN A 956 17.04 18.45 -30.11
CA ASN A 956 18.19 19.35 -29.98
C ASN A 956 18.97 19.62 -31.29
N GLN A 957 18.27 19.70 -32.42
CA GLN A 957 18.84 20.03 -33.72
C GLN A 957 19.23 21.52 -33.77
N LYS A 958 20.38 21.85 -34.36
CA LYS A 958 20.83 23.25 -34.53
C LYS A 958 20.24 23.85 -35.82
N LEU A 959 19.83 25.13 -35.74
CA LEU A 959 19.28 25.92 -36.85
C LEU A 959 20.23 27.02 -37.31
#